data_AF-A0AA97KC61-F1
#
_entry.id   AF-A0AA97KC61-F1
#
_cell.length_a   1.000
_cell.length_b   1.000
_cell.length_c   1.000
_cell.angle_alpha   90.00
_cell.angle_beta   90.00
_cell.angle_gamma   90.00
#
_symmetry.space_group_name_H-M   'P 1'
#
loop_
_entity.id
_entity.type
_entity.pdbx_description
1 polymer ?
#
loop_
_entity_poly.entity_id
_entity_poly.type
_entity_poly.pdbx_seq_one_letter_code
_entity_poly.pdbx_strand_id
1 'polypeptide(L)'
;MVGLPHLYSTQKDHGQGELLTCVLLLQFIEAIVVLVRQTSHVRITRALRCIFLVDCRYCGGVRRNLRQIFQSLPPFIDILLLLLFFMVIFAILGFYLFSPNKSDPYFNTLENSLVNLFVLLTTANFPDVMMPSYSRNPWSCVFFIVYLSIELYFIMNLLLAVVFDTFNDIEKMKFRSLLLHKRTAIQHAYRLLVSKQRPSGISFKQFDGLMQFYKPRMSSRDRYLTFKALNQSNTPLVSLKDMYNFYEVVGLKWKAKRNREHWFDDLPRTAFFIFKGINILVNSRTFQYTMYTLVAVNGLWILVETFMLRDGIFSRDVPWSYIVFLTIYGVEVLLKITGLGPIEYLSSGWNFFDFSVTLFAFLGLLALAFDMKPFYFIVVLRPLQLLRLFKLKKRYRNVLDTMFELLPRMASLGLTLLIFYYCFAIIGMEFFSGKLYPNCCNSSTVADAYRWVNRTVGNRTVVEEGYYYLNNFDNVLNSFVTLFELTVVNDWYIIMEGVTSETSHWSRLYFMIFYIVTMVVMTIIVAFILDAFVFRMNYTRKNRDSEEDSGIVFEREVSKEEIIAVAELYGRNSAASAASQLLKVISQMDRHRQTSMLFLGRRSRTKSDLSMRMYEEEIQEWYEEHARKEESQLLWPEDEQLLNQPLQPPGLRQRAQTVI
;
A
#
# COMPACT_ATOMS: atom_id res chain seq x y z
N MET A 1 -6.25 16.86 32.63
CA MET A 1 -5.00 17.61 32.44
C MET A 1 -3.95 16.64 31.94
N VAL A 2 -3.47 16.90 30.73
CA VAL A 2 -2.56 16.07 29.95
C VAL A 2 -1.13 16.46 30.34
N GLY A 3 -0.37 15.51 30.88
CA GLY A 3 1.03 15.67 31.23
C GLY A 3 1.81 14.47 30.71
N LEU A 4 2.63 14.73 29.70
CA LEU A 4 3.76 13.99 29.09
C LEU A 4 3.97 12.50 29.43
N PRO A 5 4.33 11.73 28.38
CA PRO A 5 5.75 11.43 28.22
C PRO A 5 6.25 11.70 26.79
N HIS A 6 6.73 12.93 26.57
CA HIS A 6 7.74 13.25 25.56
C HIS A 6 9.10 13.11 26.25
N LEU A 7 9.87 12.05 25.99
CA LEU A 7 11.30 12.08 26.37
C LEU A 7 12.23 11.10 25.65
N TYR A 8 11.74 10.27 24.72
CA TYR A 8 12.64 9.40 23.92
C TYR A 8 12.46 9.49 22.39
N SER A 9 11.58 10.36 21.87
CA SER A 9 11.53 10.69 20.43
C SER A 9 11.96 12.13 20.10
N THR A 10 12.19 12.95 21.12
CA THR A 10 12.24 14.43 20.99
C THR A 10 13.49 14.97 20.31
N GLN A 11 14.58 14.21 20.20
CA GLN A 11 15.83 14.75 19.64
C GLN A 11 15.91 14.66 18.11
N LYS A 12 15.09 13.82 17.45
CA LYS A 12 15.00 13.75 15.98
C LYS A 12 13.70 14.36 15.42
N ASP A 13 12.68 14.55 16.25
CA ASP A 13 11.41 15.20 15.89
C ASP A 13 11.51 16.74 15.85
N HIS A 14 12.51 17.38 16.49
CA HIS A 14 12.71 18.84 16.47
C HIS A 14 12.96 19.39 15.05
N GLY A 15 13.88 18.80 14.29
CA GLY A 15 14.23 19.31 12.95
C GLY A 15 13.09 19.21 11.93
N GLN A 16 12.15 18.28 12.08
CA GLN A 16 10.99 18.20 11.19
C GLN A 16 9.92 19.25 11.53
N GLY A 17 9.68 19.49 12.83
CA GLY A 17 8.78 20.55 13.28
C GLY A 17 9.30 21.94 12.90
N GLU A 18 10.61 22.15 12.98
CA GLU A 18 11.28 23.38 12.54
C GLU A 18 11.12 23.58 11.03
N LEU A 19 11.44 22.56 10.21
CA LEU A 19 11.26 22.63 8.76
C LEU A 19 9.82 22.92 8.37
N LEU A 20 8.85 22.28 9.02
CA LEU A 20 7.42 22.51 8.79
C LEU A 20 7.05 23.97 9.07
N THR A 21 7.57 24.52 10.17
CA THR A 21 7.34 25.91 10.57
C THR A 21 7.96 26.88 9.56
N CYS A 22 9.18 26.62 9.10
CA CYS A 22 9.82 27.41 8.05
C CYS A 22 9.03 27.40 6.74
N VAL A 23 8.57 26.22 6.29
CA VAL A 23 7.75 26.10 5.07
C VAL A 23 6.41 26.82 5.23
N LEU A 24 5.77 26.71 6.40
CA LEU A 24 4.53 27.41 6.71
C LEU A 24 4.70 28.93 6.65
N LEU A 25 5.76 29.45 7.28
CA LEU A 25 6.09 30.88 7.26
C LEU A 25 6.33 31.37 5.83
N LEU A 26 7.13 30.64 5.05
CA LEU A 26 7.41 30.98 3.67
C LEU A 26 6.13 31.05 2.83
N GLN A 27 5.25 30.05 2.95
CA GLN A 27 3.97 30.03 2.22
C GLN A 27 3.01 31.13 2.67
N PHE A 28 3.03 31.49 3.95
CA PHE A 28 2.20 32.57 4.48
C PHE A 28 2.65 33.94 3.95
N ILE A 29 3.97 34.19 3.95
CA ILE A 29 4.56 35.42 3.39
C ILE A 29 4.18 35.54 1.91
N GLU A 30 4.36 34.46 1.14
CA GLU A 30 4.04 34.45 -0.28
C GLU A 30 2.55 34.68 -0.56
N ALA A 31 1.66 34.07 0.24
CA ALA A 31 0.23 34.28 0.14
C ALA A 31 -0.15 35.76 0.36
N ILE A 32 0.46 36.43 1.34
CA ILE A 32 0.28 37.87 1.57
C ILE A 32 0.80 38.66 0.36
N VAL A 33 2.00 38.35 -0.14
CA VAL A 33 2.58 39.05 -1.28
C VAL A 33 1.69 38.95 -2.52
N VAL A 34 1.13 37.77 -2.81
CA VAL A 34 0.20 37.57 -3.93
C VAL A 34 -1.10 38.34 -3.70
N LEU A 35 -1.64 38.32 -2.47
CA LEU A 35 -2.85 39.04 -2.13
C LEU A 35 -2.68 40.56 -2.27
N VAL A 36 -1.54 41.10 -1.87
CA VAL A 36 -1.23 42.53 -2.00
C VAL A 36 -1.00 42.92 -3.46
N ARG A 37 -0.26 42.11 -4.22
CA ARG A 37 0.08 42.40 -5.61
C ARG A 37 -1.06 42.15 -6.61
N GLN A 38 -2.11 41.42 -6.21
CA GLN A 38 -3.23 40.97 -7.08
C GLN A 38 -2.80 40.21 -8.35
N THR A 39 -1.52 39.84 -8.44
CA THR A 39 -0.90 39.12 -9.55
C THR A 39 -0.04 38.01 -8.97
N SER A 40 -0.07 36.86 -9.62
CA SER A 40 0.77 35.73 -9.21
C SER A 40 2.17 35.92 -9.77
N HIS A 41 3.18 35.86 -8.90
CA HIS A 41 4.56 35.67 -9.34
C HIS A 41 4.84 34.18 -9.57
N VAL A 42 6.09 33.79 -9.79
CA VAL A 42 6.49 32.38 -9.93
C VAL A 42 6.35 31.68 -8.58
N ARG A 43 5.46 30.68 -8.47
CA ARG A 43 5.08 30.05 -7.19
C ARG A 43 5.65 28.64 -7.01
N ILE A 44 6.96 28.47 -7.25
CA ILE A 44 7.66 27.17 -7.17
C ILE A 44 7.60 26.56 -5.76
N THR A 45 7.58 27.41 -4.74
CA THR A 45 7.43 27.11 -3.30
C THR A 45 6.23 26.21 -2.97
N ARG A 46 5.20 26.19 -3.83
CA ARG A 46 4.04 25.30 -3.73
C ARG A 46 4.43 23.82 -3.79
N ALA A 47 5.56 23.48 -4.41
CA ALA A 47 6.08 22.13 -4.45
C ALA A 47 6.36 21.59 -3.03
N LEU A 48 6.75 22.47 -2.09
CA LEU A 48 7.04 22.11 -0.70
C LEU A 48 5.78 21.75 0.11
N ARG A 49 4.56 22.02 -0.40
CA ARG A 49 3.30 21.71 0.31
C ARG A 49 3.11 20.22 0.59
N CYS A 50 3.79 19.34 -0.15
CA CYS A 50 3.74 17.91 0.11
C CYS A 50 4.17 17.54 1.54
N ILE A 51 5.00 18.36 2.20
CA ILE A 51 5.45 18.13 3.57
C ILE A 51 4.29 18.05 4.58
N PHE A 52 3.23 18.84 4.36
CA PHE A 52 2.05 18.83 5.23
C PHE A 52 1.31 17.49 5.16
N LEU A 53 1.24 16.87 3.97
CA LEU A 53 0.65 15.54 3.81
C LEU A 53 1.54 14.45 4.43
N VAL A 54 2.85 14.57 4.28
CA VAL A 54 3.83 13.60 4.79
C VAL A 54 3.85 13.58 6.31
N ASP A 55 3.70 14.73 6.98
CA ASP A 55 3.78 14.80 8.45
C ASP A 55 2.46 14.44 9.17
N CYS A 56 1.37 14.22 8.41
CA CYS A 56 0.10 13.78 8.97
C CYS A 56 0.21 12.41 9.68
N ARG A 57 -0.48 12.25 10.81
CA ARG A 57 -0.47 11.00 11.60
C ARG A 57 -0.90 9.76 10.82
N TYR A 58 -1.83 9.91 9.87
CA TYR A 58 -2.29 8.81 9.01
C TYR A 58 -1.27 8.42 7.93
N CYS A 59 -0.44 9.35 7.47
CA CYS A 59 0.57 9.14 6.43
C CYS A 59 1.91 8.64 6.97
N GLY A 60 1.95 8.08 8.18
CA GLY A 60 3.18 7.59 8.80
C GLY A 60 3.91 6.52 7.98
N GLY A 61 3.19 5.74 7.15
CA GLY A 61 3.77 4.81 6.18
C GLY A 61 4.52 5.53 5.06
N VAL A 62 3.87 6.50 4.42
CA VAL A 62 4.45 7.35 3.36
C VAL A 62 5.71 8.06 3.84
N ARG A 63 5.68 8.65 5.04
CA ARG A 63 6.83 9.31 5.66
C ARG A 63 8.02 8.38 5.89
N ARG A 64 7.76 7.12 6.25
CA ARG A 64 8.81 6.11 6.42
C ARG A 64 9.39 5.74 5.07
N ASN A 65 8.55 5.43 4.07
CA ASN A 65 8.99 5.05 2.74
C ASN A 65 9.85 6.16 2.10
N LEU A 66 9.40 7.43 2.15
CA LEU A 66 10.18 8.57 1.66
C LEU A 66 11.54 8.68 2.34
N ARG A 67 11.57 8.58 3.67
CA ARG A 67 12.84 8.63 4.43
C ARG A 67 13.78 7.50 4.02
N GLN A 68 13.26 6.30 3.81
CA GLN A 68 14.06 5.14 3.41
C GLN A 68 14.64 5.34 2.01
N ILE A 69 13.86 5.84 1.04
CA ILE A 69 14.34 6.18 -0.31
C ILE A 69 15.48 7.21 -0.26
N PHE A 70 15.36 8.25 0.57
CA PHE A 70 16.44 9.23 0.73
C PHE A 70 17.66 8.66 1.47
N GLN A 71 17.47 7.69 2.37
CA GLN A 71 18.57 7.02 3.08
C GLN A 71 19.33 6.03 2.21
N SER A 72 18.70 5.46 1.16
CA SER A 72 19.37 4.62 0.16
C SER A 72 20.08 5.42 -0.94
N LEU A 73 20.00 6.75 -0.92
CA LEU A 73 20.59 7.61 -1.96
C LEU A 73 22.13 7.64 -1.98
N PRO A 74 22.88 7.59 -0.87
CA PRO A 74 24.34 7.71 -0.94
C PRO A 74 25.03 6.62 -1.77
N PRO A 75 24.77 5.30 -1.56
CA PRO A 75 25.34 4.26 -2.42
C PRO A 75 24.91 4.37 -3.89
N PHE A 76 23.71 4.91 -4.13
CA PHE A 76 23.21 5.16 -5.48
C PHE A 76 24.02 6.24 -6.20
N ILE A 77 24.40 7.32 -5.51
CA ILE A 77 25.19 8.42 -6.09
C ILE A 77 26.55 7.92 -6.57
N ASP A 78 27.20 7.02 -5.83
CA ASP A 78 28.52 6.48 -6.19
C ASP A 78 28.47 5.71 -7.52
N ILE A 79 27.47 4.85 -7.71
CA ILE A 79 27.31 4.07 -8.95
C ILE A 79 26.75 4.94 -10.08
N LEU A 80 25.88 5.91 -9.78
CA LEU A 80 25.44 6.89 -10.76
C LEU A 80 26.61 7.70 -11.31
N LEU A 81 27.58 8.06 -10.47
CA LEU A 81 28.80 8.74 -10.92
C LEU A 81 29.62 7.85 -11.85
N LEU A 82 29.75 6.56 -11.54
CA LEU A 82 30.41 5.59 -12.42
C LEU A 82 29.71 5.49 -13.79
N LEU A 83 28.38 5.44 -13.80
CA LEU A 83 27.56 5.43 -15.02
C LEU A 83 27.78 6.70 -15.85
N LEU A 84 27.68 7.88 -15.23
CA LEU A 84 27.89 9.15 -15.94
C LEU A 84 29.33 9.28 -16.47
N PHE A 85 30.30 8.71 -15.76
CA PHE A 85 31.70 8.68 -16.20
C PHE A 85 31.89 7.87 -17.49
N PHE A 86 31.37 6.64 -17.55
CA PHE A 86 31.44 5.84 -18.77
C PHE A 86 30.64 6.47 -19.92
N MET A 87 29.49 7.07 -19.63
CA MET A 87 28.67 7.75 -20.63
C MET A 87 29.42 8.90 -21.28
N VAL A 88 30.14 9.71 -20.48
CA VAL A 88 30.97 10.80 -21.01
C VAL A 88 32.11 10.26 -21.88
N ILE A 89 32.77 9.17 -21.50
CA ILE A 89 33.82 8.53 -22.32
C ILE A 89 33.24 8.09 -23.67
N PHE A 90 32.12 7.39 -23.66
CA PHE A 90 31.46 6.93 -24.88
C PHE A 90 30.92 8.09 -25.72
N ALA A 91 30.47 9.18 -25.11
CA ALA A 91 30.03 10.37 -25.85
C ALA A 91 31.19 11.05 -26.57
N ILE A 92 32.35 11.16 -25.92
CA ILE A 92 33.58 11.69 -26.55
C ILE A 92 33.99 10.77 -27.70
N LEU A 93 34.02 9.45 -27.48
CA LEU A 93 34.37 8.48 -28.52
C LEU A 93 33.39 8.51 -29.70
N GLY A 94 32.09 8.52 -29.43
CA GLY A 94 31.03 8.57 -30.44
C GLY A 94 31.08 9.86 -31.25
N PHE A 95 31.35 11.00 -30.61
CA PHE A 95 31.57 12.26 -31.30
C PHE A 95 32.74 12.16 -32.30
N TYR A 96 33.90 11.67 -31.88
CA TYR A 96 35.04 11.50 -32.79
C TYR A 96 34.76 10.51 -33.94
N LEU A 97 34.01 9.44 -33.68
CA LEU A 97 33.78 8.37 -34.65
C LEU A 97 32.70 8.74 -35.68
N PHE A 98 31.65 9.47 -35.28
CA PHE A 98 30.45 9.66 -36.10
C PHE A 98 30.18 11.12 -36.53
N SER A 99 30.78 12.12 -35.87
CA SER A 99 30.64 13.55 -36.25
C SER A 99 30.98 13.88 -37.72
N PRO A 100 31.92 13.20 -38.40
CA PRO A 100 32.19 13.47 -39.82
C PRO A 100 30.99 13.20 -40.76
N ASN A 101 29.98 12.45 -40.31
CA ASN A 101 28.81 12.11 -41.09
C ASN A 101 27.73 13.20 -41.01
N LYS A 102 27.65 14.09 -42.01
CA LYS A 102 26.65 15.18 -42.05
C LYS A 102 25.19 14.72 -42.09
N SER A 103 24.94 13.47 -42.46
CA SER A 103 23.59 12.88 -42.47
C SER A 103 23.12 12.41 -41.09
N ASP A 104 24.00 12.40 -40.08
CA ASP A 104 23.71 11.96 -38.72
C ASP A 104 23.34 13.17 -37.86
N PRO A 105 22.08 13.33 -37.42
CA PRO A 105 21.70 14.43 -36.53
C PRO A 105 22.19 14.22 -35.08
N TYR A 106 22.58 13.00 -34.70
CA TYR A 106 22.75 12.59 -33.31
C TYR A 106 24.13 12.92 -32.74
N PHE A 107 25.20 12.76 -33.52
CA PHE A 107 26.60 12.93 -33.08
C PHE A 107 27.28 14.21 -33.60
N ASN A 108 26.50 15.22 -33.99
CA ASN A 108 27.02 16.47 -34.56
C ASN A 108 27.81 17.34 -33.58
N THR A 109 27.40 17.36 -32.31
CA THR A 109 28.06 18.13 -31.24
C THR A 109 28.28 17.23 -30.03
N LEU A 110 29.19 17.62 -29.15
CA LEU A 110 29.43 16.88 -27.91
C LEU A 110 28.18 16.83 -27.02
N GLU A 111 27.42 17.92 -26.96
CA GLU A 111 26.15 17.98 -26.22
C GLU A 111 25.13 17.00 -26.81
N ASN A 112 24.90 17.01 -28.12
CA ASN A 112 23.96 16.09 -28.76
C ASN A 112 24.41 14.64 -28.56
N SER A 113 25.72 14.37 -28.62
CA SER A 113 26.26 13.03 -28.36
C SER A 113 25.96 12.56 -26.93
N LEU A 114 26.16 13.42 -25.93
CA LEU A 114 25.82 13.14 -24.53
C LEU A 114 24.32 12.89 -24.33
N VAL A 115 23.47 13.78 -24.87
CA VAL A 115 22.01 13.66 -24.75
C VAL A 115 21.50 12.39 -25.42
N ASN A 116 21.95 12.11 -26.65
CA ASN A 116 21.50 10.93 -27.38
C ASN A 116 21.99 9.62 -26.76
N LEU A 117 23.19 9.59 -26.16
CA LEU A 117 23.64 8.43 -25.38
C LEU A 117 22.87 8.30 -24.06
N PHE A 118 22.54 9.40 -23.38
CA PHE A 118 21.64 9.34 -22.21
C PHE A 118 20.26 8.78 -22.59
N VAL A 119 19.70 9.18 -23.73
CA VAL A 119 18.44 8.61 -24.24
C VAL A 119 18.62 7.14 -24.64
N LEU A 120 19.75 6.77 -25.24
CA LEU A 120 20.07 5.39 -25.60
C LEU A 120 20.24 4.48 -24.37
N LEU A 121 20.75 5.00 -23.25
CA LEU A 121 20.77 4.29 -21.97
C LEU A 121 19.37 3.81 -21.57
N THR A 122 18.34 4.60 -21.90
CA THR A 122 16.94 4.25 -21.64
C THR A 122 16.32 3.38 -22.74
N THR A 123 17.07 3.10 -23.81
CA THR A 123 16.64 2.40 -25.05
C THR A 123 15.51 3.07 -25.83
N ALA A 124 15.16 4.32 -25.52
CA ALA A 124 14.01 5.00 -26.11
C ALA A 124 14.21 5.43 -27.58
N ASN A 125 15.45 5.59 -28.04
CA ASN A 125 15.79 6.01 -29.42
C ASN A 125 16.56 4.92 -30.19
N PHE A 126 16.56 3.68 -29.70
CA PHE A 126 17.10 2.52 -30.44
C PHE A 126 15.97 1.87 -31.25
N PRO A 127 16.13 1.63 -32.56
CA PRO A 127 17.39 1.59 -33.32
C PRO A 127 17.82 2.93 -33.98
N ASP A 128 16.97 3.95 -33.97
CA ASP A 128 17.11 5.15 -34.81
C ASP A 128 18.44 5.88 -34.67
N VAL A 129 18.97 6.01 -33.45
CA VAL A 129 20.27 6.66 -33.17
C VAL A 129 21.46 5.96 -33.84
N MET A 130 21.34 4.65 -34.12
CA MET A 130 22.40 3.85 -34.74
C MET A 130 22.33 3.88 -36.27
N MET A 131 21.13 4.03 -36.85
CA MET A 131 20.88 3.77 -38.26
C MET A 131 21.72 4.61 -39.24
N PRO A 132 21.93 5.93 -39.05
CA PRO A 132 22.77 6.72 -39.95
C PRO A 132 24.23 6.21 -40.01
N SER A 133 24.76 5.79 -38.86
CA SER A 133 26.13 5.28 -38.73
C SER A 133 26.27 3.83 -39.21
N TYR A 134 25.23 3.00 -39.03
CA TYR A 134 25.17 1.62 -39.50
C TYR A 134 25.03 1.51 -41.02
N SER A 135 24.21 2.39 -41.62
CA SER A 135 24.04 2.47 -43.08
C SER A 135 25.36 2.76 -43.80
N ARG A 136 26.24 3.53 -43.16
CA ARG A 136 27.57 3.86 -43.71
C ARG A 136 28.56 2.71 -43.56
N ASN A 137 28.65 2.13 -42.35
CA ASN A 137 29.52 1.00 -42.06
C ASN A 137 28.79 0.01 -41.13
N PRO A 138 28.63 -1.27 -41.52
CA PRO A 138 27.93 -2.23 -40.68
C PRO A 138 28.65 -2.49 -39.35
N TRP A 139 29.97 -2.30 -39.30
CA TRP A 139 30.77 -2.44 -38.07
C TRP A 139 30.50 -1.36 -37.02
N SER A 140 29.84 -0.25 -37.38
CA SER A 140 29.42 0.77 -36.42
C SER A 140 28.49 0.21 -35.33
N CYS A 141 27.81 -0.91 -35.58
CA CYS A 141 26.97 -1.59 -34.58
C CYS A 141 27.77 -2.02 -33.33
N VAL A 142 29.07 -2.31 -33.48
CA VAL A 142 29.92 -2.75 -32.37
C VAL A 142 29.97 -1.69 -31.27
N PHE A 143 30.04 -0.41 -31.63
CA PHE A 143 30.02 0.69 -30.66
C PHE A 143 28.74 0.65 -29.80
N PHE A 144 27.57 0.56 -30.42
CA PHE A 144 26.28 0.57 -29.73
C PHE A 144 26.05 -0.71 -28.92
N ILE A 145 26.45 -1.88 -29.44
CA ILE A 145 26.34 -3.16 -28.73
C ILE A 145 27.24 -3.16 -27.48
N VAL A 146 28.48 -2.70 -27.59
CA VAL A 146 29.40 -2.59 -26.44
C VAL A 146 28.88 -1.58 -25.43
N TYR A 147 28.40 -0.41 -25.89
CA TYR A 147 27.78 0.60 -25.04
C TYR A 147 26.61 0.01 -24.23
N LEU A 148 25.61 -0.60 -24.90
CA LEU A 148 24.45 -1.19 -24.21
C LEU A 148 24.83 -2.36 -23.30
N SER A 149 25.84 -3.16 -23.66
CA SER A 149 26.29 -4.26 -22.82
C SER A 149 26.88 -3.77 -21.49
N ILE A 150 27.72 -2.74 -21.55
CA ILE A 150 28.38 -2.18 -20.36
C ILE A 150 27.42 -1.30 -19.57
N GLU A 151 26.78 -0.33 -20.20
CA GLU A 151 26.01 0.71 -19.51
C GLU A 151 24.64 0.22 -19.07
N LEU A 152 23.88 -0.42 -19.97
CA LEU A 152 22.53 -0.86 -19.67
C LEU A 152 22.53 -2.21 -18.93
N TYR A 153 23.18 -3.24 -19.45
CA TYR A 153 23.05 -4.57 -18.84
C TYR A 153 23.92 -4.77 -17.60
N PHE A 154 25.11 -4.16 -17.56
CA PHE A 154 26.00 -4.31 -16.42
C PHE A 154 25.80 -3.20 -15.39
N ILE A 155 26.08 -1.93 -15.73
CA ILE A 155 26.08 -0.82 -14.75
C ILE A 155 24.66 -0.50 -14.25
N MET A 156 23.67 -0.35 -15.12
CA MET A 156 22.29 -0.05 -14.67
C MET A 156 21.68 -1.17 -13.83
N ASN A 157 21.88 -2.44 -14.18
CA ASN A 157 21.38 -3.55 -13.35
C ASN A 157 22.13 -3.66 -12.02
N LEU A 158 23.44 -3.35 -11.98
CA LEU A 158 24.21 -3.27 -10.73
C LEU A 158 23.68 -2.13 -9.84
N LEU A 159 23.40 -0.96 -10.42
CA LEU A 159 22.80 0.17 -9.74
C LEU A 159 21.47 -0.22 -9.08
N LEU A 160 20.61 -0.93 -9.83
CA LEU A 160 19.34 -1.44 -9.32
C LEU A 160 19.52 -2.43 -8.16
N ALA A 161 20.48 -3.34 -8.27
CA ALA A 161 20.76 -4.33 -7.22
C ALA A 161 21.24 -3.68 -5.92
N VAL A 162 22.19 -2.74 -6.00
CA VAL A 162 22.72 -2.05 -4.80
C VAL A 162 21.65 -1.20 -4.13
N VAL A 163 20.80 -0.52 -4.89
CA VAL A 163 19.65 0.21 -4.33
C VAL A 163 18.69 -0.75 -3.60
N PHE A 164 18.41 -1.91 -4.17
CA PHE A 164 17.52 -2.90 -3.57
C PHE A 164 18.08 -3.46 -2.26
N ASP A 165 19.34 -3.89 -2.25
CA ASP A 165 19.97 -4.49 -1.06
C ASP A 165 20.07 -3.48 0.08
N THR A 166 20.52 -2.27 -0.21
CA THR A 166 20.60 -1.19 0.80
C THR A 166 19.22 -0.82 1.36
N PHE A 167 18.19 -0.80 0.52
CA PHE A 167 16.83 -0.54 0.95
C PHE A 167 16.29 -1.65 1.87
N ASN A 168 16.51 -2.92 1.51
CA ASN A 168 16.09 -4.07 2.33
C ASN A 168 16.78 -4.09 3.68
N ASP A 169 18.08 -3.78 3.72
CA ASP A 169 18.83 -3.67 4.98
C ASP A 169 18.26 -2.57 5.88
N ILE A 170 17.93 -1.41 5.32
CA ILE A 170 17.27 -0.32 6.05
C ILE A 170 15.90 -0.78 6.58
N GLU A 171 15.10 -1.52 5.79
CA GLU A 171 13.81 -2.05 6.25
C GLU A 171 13.99 -3.07 7.39
N LYS A 172 14.93 -4.00 7.24
CA LYS A 172 15.27 -5.02 8.24
C LYS A 172 15.70 -4.37 9.56
N MET A 173 16.65 -3.43 9.52
CA MET A 173 17.12 -2.70 10.69
C MET A 173 16.00 -1.90 11.36
N LYS A 174 15.11 -1.30 10.55
CA LYS A 174 13.96 -0.57 11.09
C LYS A 174 12.95 -1.49 11.76
N PHE A 175 12.68 -2.65 11.18
CA PHE A 175 11.82 -3.67 11.76
C PHE A 175 12.39 -4.19 13.09
N ARG A 176 13.68 -4.51 13.11
CA ARG A 176 14.43 -4.89 14.32
C ARG A 176 14.28 -3.84 15.42
N SER A 177 14.55 -2.57 15.11
CA SER A 177 14.39 -1.46 16.06
C SER A 177 12.97 -1.34 16.62
N LEU A 178 11.93 -1.50 15.77
CA LEU A 178 10.53 -1.45 16.20
C LEU A 178 10.15 -2.65 17.09
N LEU A 179 10.66 -3.83 16.78
CA LEU A 179 10.42 -5.05 17.55
C LEU A 179 11.03 -4.94 18.95
N LEU A 180 12.29 -4.50 19.03
CA LEU A 180 13.01 -4.31 20.29
C LEU A 180 12.35 -3.21 21.13
N HIS A 181 11.94 -2.09 20.54
CA HIS A 181 11.20 -1.03 21.24
C HIS A 181 9.86 -1.52 21.82
N LYS A 182 9.14 -2.42 21.12
CA LYS A 182 7.93 -3.05 21.68
C LYS A 182 8.27 -3.94 22.87
N ARG A 183 9.37 -4.68 22.78
CA ARG A 183 9.84 -5.58 23.85
C ARG A 183 10.23 -4.81 25.11
N THR A 184 10.97 -3.72 24.98
CA THR A 184 11.33 -2.84 26.11
C THR A 184 10.10 -2.21 26.75
N ALA A 185 9.16 -1.72 25.94
CA ALA A 185 7.89 -1.20 26.46
C ALA A 185 7.12 -2.26 27.28
N ILE A 186 7.11 -3.52 26.84
CA ILE A 186 6.52 -4.63 27.59
C ILE A 186 7.30 -4.90 28.89
N GLN A 187 8.63 -4.90 28.85
CA GLN A 187 9.45 -5.07 30.06
C GLN A 187 9.19 -3.97 31.09
N HIS A 188 9.12 -2.70 30.66
CA HIS A 188 8.78 -1.58 31.54
C HIS A 188 7.36 -1.69 32.10
N ALA A 189 6.38 -2.02 31.26
CA ALA A 189 5.01 -2.24 31.71
C ALA A 189 4.91 -3.40 32.71
N TYR A 190 5.62 -4.51 32.47
CA TYR A 190 5.66 -5.66 33.36
C TYR A 190 6.28 -5.29 34.71
N ARG A 191 7.43 -4.60 34.72
CA ARG A 191 8.08 -4.12 35.95
C ARG A 191 7.17 -3.20 36.77
N LEU A 192 6.36 -2.38 36.11
CA LEU A 192 5.42 -1.48 36.79
C LEU A 192 4.17 -2.20 37.34
N LEU A 193 3.70 -3.23 36.64
CA LEU A 193 2.47 -3.95 37.00
C LEU A 193 2.69 -5.05 38.04
N VAL A 194 3.91 -5.58 38.16
CA VAL A 194 4.24 -6.59 39.18
C VAL A 194 4.18 -5.97 40.58
N SER A 195 3.49 -6.66 41.50
CA SER A 195 3.38 -6.19 42.89
C SER A 195 4.67 -6.48 43.65
N LYS A 196 5.12 -5.55 44.51
CA LYS A 196 6.23 -5.81 45.46
C LYS A 196 6.01 -7.04 46.34
N GLN A 197 4.74 -7.42 46.59
CA GLN A 197 4.37 -8.57 47.42
C GLN A 197 4.37 -9.91 46.65
N ARG A 198 4.29 -9.88 45.31
CA ARG A 198 4.31 -11.09 44.45
C ARG A 198 5.11 -10.78 43.18
N PRO A 199 6.45 -10.93 43.22
CA PRO A 199 7.31 -10.62 42.08
C PRO A 199 7.16 -11.61 40.92
N SER A 200 6.49 -12.74 41.13
CA SER A 200 6.43 -13.87 40.20
C SER A 200 5.48 -13.69 39.01
N GLY A 201 4.61 -12.67 38.99
CA GLY A 201 3.77 -12.41 37.81
C GLY A 201 2.61 -11.42 38.01
N ILE A 202 1.90 -11.14 36.92
CA ILE A 202 0.78 -10.19 36.89
C ILE A 202 -0.53 -10.92 37.21
N SER A 203 -1.28 -10.40 38.18
CA SER A 203 -2.63 -10.89 38.52
C SER A 203 -3.70 -10.33 37.57
N PHE A 204 -4.85 -11.01 37.48
CA PHE A 204 -5.97 -10.53 36.66
C PHE A 204 -6.42 -9.10 37.03
N LYS A 205 -6.40 -8.72 38.32
CA LYS A 205 -6.79 -7.37 38.76
C LYS A 205 -5.89 -6.28 38.16
N GLN A 206 -4.58 -6.52 38.10
CA GLN A 206 -3.61 -5.59 37.52
C GLN A 206 -3.76 -5.53 36.00
N PHE A 207 -3.93 -6.68 35.35
CA PHE A 207 -4.17 -6.75 33.91
C PHE A 207 -5.48 -6.06 33.51
N ASP A 208 -6.55 -6.23 34.28
CA ASP A 208 -7.83 -5.58 34.05
C ASP A 208 -7.69 -4.05 34.13
N GLY A 209 -6.96 -3.54 35.12
CA GLY A 209 -6.62 -2.12 35.23
C GLY A 209 -5.89 -1.59 33.99
N LEU A 210 -4.89 -2.33 33.48
CA LEU A 210 -4.20 -1.98 32.23
C LEU A 210 -5.18 -1.91 31.05
N MET A 211 -6.07 -2.89 30.90
CA MET A 211 -7.01 -2.96 29.77
C MET A 211 -8.05 -1.84 29.78
N GLN A 212 -8.47 -1.39 30.97
CA GLN A 212 -9.41 -0.26 31.08
C GLN A 212 -8.84 1.03 30.48
N PHE A 213 -7.53 1.26 30.59
CA PHE A 213 -6.87 2.44 30.00
C PHE A 213 -6.37 2.20 28.58
N TYR A 214 -5.78 1.03 28.31
CA TYR A 214 -5.20 0.73 27.00
C TYR A 214 -6.26 0.54 25.92
N LYS A 215 -7.40 -0.09 26.25
CA LYS A 215 -8.50 -0.37 25.32
C LYS A 215 -9.86 -0.22 26.01
N PRO A 216 -10.30 1.02 26.31
CA PRO A 216 -11.46 1.30 27.18
C PRO A 216 -12.80 0.76 26.64
N ARG A 217 -12.93 0.61 25.32
CA ARG A 217 -14.15 0.09 24.66
C ARG A 217 -14.30 -1.43 24.72
N MET A 218 -13.35 -2.15 25.34
CA MET A 218 -13.35 -3.61 25.39
C MET A 218 -14.30 -4.14 26.47
N SER A 219 -15.12 -5.15 26.13
CA SER A 219 -16.06 -5.74 27.09
C SER A 219 -15.33 -6.49 28.20
N SER A 220 -15.96 -6.61 29.38
CA SER A 220 -15.37 -7.29 30.54
C SER A 220 -15.11 -8.78 30.26
N ARG A 221 -16.01 -9.42 29.50
CA ARG A 221 -15.82 -10.78 29.00
C ARG A 221 -14.56 -10.89 28.14
N ASP A 222 -14.40 -9.97 27.18
CA ASP A 222 -13.29 -10.03 26.25
C ASP A 222 -11.96 -9.74 26.95
N ARG A 223 -11.94 -8.88 27.99
CA ARG A 223 -10.76 -8.64 28.83
C ARG A 223 -10.29 -9.92 29.53
N TYR A 224 -11.22 -10.67 30.12
CA TYR A 224 -10.91 -11.97 30.72
C TYR A 224 -10.42 -12.99 29.69
N LEU A 225 -11.07 -13.07 28.52
CA LEU A 225 -10.63 -13.94 27.43
C LEU A 225 -9.23 -13.61 26.94
N THR A 226 -8.86 -12.33 26.84
CA THR A 226 -7.48 -11.95 26.48
C THR A 226 -6.47 -12.33 27.56
N PHE A 227 -6.81 -12.20 28.84
CA PHE A 227 -5.95 -12.64 29.93
C PHE A 227 -5.72 -14.15 29.87
N LYS A 228 -6.80 -14.94 29.71
CA LYS A 228 -6.72 -16.40 29.57
C LYS A 228 -5.98 -16.83 28.31
N ALA A 229 -6.11 -16.07 27.22
CA ALA A 229 -5.41 -16.36 25.97
C ALA A 229 -3.89 -16.13 26.07
N LEU A 230 -3.49 -15.07 26.78
CA LEU A 230 -2.10 -14.73 27.05
C LEU A 230 -1.42 -15.74 27.97
N ASN A 231 -2.15 -16.21 28.97
CA ASN A 231 -1.65 -17.19 29.94
C ASN A 231 -1.59 -18.60 29.36
N GLN A 232 -0.42 -19.00 28.84
CA GLN A 232 -0.21 -20.34 28.31
C GLN A 232 0.14 -21.35 29.42
N SER A 233 0.64 -20.87 30.57
CA SER A 233 1.11 -21.70 31.68
C SER A 233 0.01 -22.24 32.60
N ASN A 234 -1.26 -21.87 32.38
CA ASN A 234 -2.42 -22.19 33.24
C ASN A 234 -2.24 -21.81 34.73
N THR A 235 -1.26 -20.98 35.07
CA THR A 235 -1.06 -20.47 36.43
C THR A 235 -1.95 -19.25 36.66
N PRO A 236 -2.33 -18.86 37.89
CA PRO A 236 -3.15 -17.67 38.12
C PRO A 236 -2.43 -16.34 37.81
N LEU A 237 -1.17 -16.38 37.35
CA LEU A 237 -0.30 -15.25 37.11
C LEU A 237 0.25 -15.30 35.67
N VAL A 238 0.45 -14.13 35.06
CA VAL A 238 1.08 -14.03 33.74
C VAL A 238 2.57 -13.75 33.90
N SER A 239 3.42 -14.59 33.28
CA SER A 239 4.87 -14.44 33.28
C SER A 239 5.34 -13.40 32.25
N LEU A 240 6.59 -12.94 32.36
CA LEU A 240 7.17 -12.04 31.34
C LEU A 240 7.22 -12.68 29.95
N LYS A 241 7.49 -14.00 29.87
CA LYS A 241 7.52 -14.75 28.62
C LYS A 241 6.15 -14.72 27.93
N ASP A 242 5.08 -14.96 28.70
CA ASP A 242 3.71 -14.87 28.21
C ASP A 242 3.36 -13.44 27.76
N MET A 243 3.79 -12.43 28.54
CA MET A 243 3.51 -11.02 28.26
C MET A 243 4.17 -10.50 26.98
N TYR A 244 5.23 -11.14 26.46
CA TYR A 244 5.80 -10.76 25.16
C TYR A 244 4.81 -10.92 23.99
N ASN A 245 3.86 -11.85 24.10
CA ASN A 245 2.80 -12.06 23.10
C ASN A 245 1.61 -11.09 23.26
N PHE A 246 1.72 -10.09 24.14
CA PHE A 246 0.64 -9.16 24.45
C PHE A 246 0.04 -8.48 23.21
N TYR A 247 0.87 -7.89 22.34
CA TYR A 247 0.37 -7.18 21.15
C TYR A 247 -0.36 -8.10 20.16
N GLU A 248 -0.03 -9.39 20.13
CA GLU A 248 -0.70 -10.37 19.28
C GLU A 248 -2.08 -10.75 19.82
N VAL A 249 -2.19 -10.89 21.14
CA VAL A 249 -3.42 -11.34 21.81
C VAL A 249 -4.43 -10.20 21.98
N VAL A 250 -4.00 -8.97 22.29
CA VAL A 250 -4.92 -7.83 22.50
C VAL A 250 -5.64 -7.40 21.20
N GLY A 251 -5.07 -7.74 20.04
CA GLY A 251 -5.68 -7.52 18.72
C GLY A 251 -6.86 -8.45 18.41
N LEU A 252 -7.06 -9.53 19.18
CA LEU A 252 -8.11 -10.52 18.94
C LEU A 252 -9.51 -9.93 19.18
N LYS A 253 -10.44 -10.27 18.29
CA LYS A 253 -11.88 -10.02 18.47
C LYS A 253 -12.54 -11.34 18.85
N TRP A 254 -13.14 -11.37 20.03
CA TRP A 254 -13.75 -12.56 20.60
C TRP A 254 -15.22 -12.69 20.19
N LYS A 255 -15.59 -13.86 19.69
CA LYS A 255 -16.97 -14.24 19.40
C LYS A 255 -17.27 -15.59 20.06
N ALA A 256 -18.46 -15.73 20.62
CA ALA A 256 -18.91 -17.04 21.09
C ALA A 256 -19.13 -17.94 19.87
N LYS A 257 -18.66 -19.20 19.94
CA LYS A 257 -19.02 -20.20 18.94
C LYS A 257 -20.49 -20.55 19.17
N ARG A 258 -21.37 -20.11 18.27
CA ARG A 258 -22.81 -20.45 18.33
C ARG A 258 -23.01 -21.81 17.66
N ASN A 259 -23.72 -22.72 18.34
CA ASN A 259 -24.12 -24.01 17.76
C ASN A 259 -25.33 -23.91 16.82
N ARG A 260 -26.03 -22.76 16.77
CA ARG A 260 -27.09 -22.51 15.78
C ARG A 260 -26.43 -22.00 14.50
N GLU A 261 -26.37 -22.86 13.49
CA GLU A 261 -25.66 -22.61 12.24
C GLU A 261 -26.44 -21.69 11.30
N HIS A 262 -27.78 -21.60 11.42
CA HIS A 262 -28.60 -20.96 10.37
C HIS A 262 -29.58 -19.91 10.90
N TRP A 263 -29.76 -18.83 10.12
CA TRP A 263 -30.66 -17.71 10.46
C TRP A 263 -32.15 -18.09 10.43
N PHE A 264 -32.50 -19.18 9.74
CA PHE A 264 -33.86 -19.66 9.54
C PHE A 264 -34.33 -20.67 10.61
N ASP A 265 -33.52 -20.96 11.63
CA ASP A 265 -33.89 -21.89 12.71
C ASP A 265 -35.09 -21.41 13.56
N ASP A 266 -35.39 -20.11 13.55
CA ASP A 266 -36.50 -19.50 14.30
C ASP A 266 -37.80 -19.36 13.45
N LEU A 267 -37.81 -19.83 12.19
CA LEU A 267 -38.96 -19.72 11.28
C LEU A 267 -39.99 -20.86 11.48
N PRO A 268 -41.27 -20.63 11.13
CA PRO A 268 -42.30 -21.67 11.17
C PRO A 268 -41.95 -22.86 10.25
N ARG A 269 -42.43 -24.06 10.59
CA ARG A 269 -42.00 -25.34 10.00
C ARG A 269 -42.02 -25.36 8.46
N THR A 270 -43.01 -24.73 7.81
CA THR A 270 -43.11 -24.67 6.35
C THR A 270 -41.96 -23.87 5.72
N ALA A 271 -41.66 -22.68 6.25
CA ALA A 271 -40.55 -21.86 5.79
C ALA A 271 -39.20 -22.51 6.13
N PHE A 272 -39.09 -23.18 7.28
CA PHE A 272 -37.89 -23.91 7.67
C PHE A 272 -37.49 -24.98 6.64
N PHE A 273 -38.43 -25.79 6.15
CA PHE A 273 -38.14 -26.79 5.12
C PHE A 273 -37.69 -26.17 3.80
N ILE A 274 -38.27 -25.03 3.40
CA ILE A 274 -37.89 -24.31 2.18
C ILE A 274 -36.44 -23.81 2.29
N PHE A 275 -36.11 -23.06 3.34
CA PHE A 275 -34.76 -22.52 3.52
C PHE A 275 -33.72 -23.61 3.75
N LYS A 276 -34.07 -24.70 4.46
CA LYS A 276 -33.20 -25.86 4.60
C LYS A 276 -32.92 -26.52 3.23
N GLY A 277 -33.94 -26.64 2.36
CA GLY A 277 -33.77 -27.12 0.99
C GLY A 277 -32.85 -26.23 0.15
N ILE A 278 -33.05 -24.91 0.22
CA ILE A 278 -32.20 -23.92 -0.47
C ILE A 278 -30.75 -24.01 0.02
N ASN A 279 -30.54 -24.12 1.34
CA ASN A 279 -29.21 -24.25 1.91
C ASN A 279 -28.50 -25.53 1.44
N ILE A 280 -29.20 -26.66 1.41
CA ILE A 280 -28.66 -27.93 0.88
C ILE A 280 -28.31 -27.79 -0.61
N LEU A 281 -29.18 -27.16 -1.40
CA LEU A 281 -28.94 -26.92 -2.83
C LEU A 281 -27.71 -26.05 -3.07
N VAL A 282 -27.61 -24.91 -2.38
CA VAL A 282 -26.52 -23.94 -2.54
C VAL A 282 -25.16 -24.50 -2.10
N ASN A 283 -25.14 -25.33 -1.06
CA ASN A 283 -23.93 -25.99 -0.58
C ASN A 283 -23.53 -27.23 -1.39
N SER A 284 -24.39 -27.68 -2.31
CA SER A 284 -24.06 -28.82 -3.17
C SER A 284 -22.91 -28.49 -4.13
N ARG A 285 -21.99 -29.45 -4.33
CA ARG A 285 -20.91 -29.32 -5.32
C ARG A 285 -21.46 -29.17 -6.74
N THR A 286 -22.59 -29.82 -7.03
CA THR A 286 -23.27 -29.74 -8.32
C THR A 286 -23.67 -28.31 -8.65
N PHE A 287 -24.28 -27.58 -7.70
CA PHE A 287 -24.65 -26.18 -7.91
C PHE A 287 -23.43 -25.31 -8.27
N GLN A 288 -22.31 -25.50 -7.59
CA GLN A 288 -21.07 -24.76 -7.88
C GLN A 288 -20.54 -25.07 -9.29
N TYR A 289 -20.47 -26.34 -9.69
CA TYR A 289 -20.02 -26.73 -11.03
C TYR A 289 -20.95 -26.25 -12.13
N THR A 290 -22.27 -26.26 -11.91
CA THR A 290 -23.26 -25.70 -12.85
C THR A 290 -23.01 -24.22 -13.07
N MET A 291 -22.76 -23.45 -12.00
CA MET A 291 -22.45 -22.02 -12.12
C MET A 291 -21.13 -21.77 -12.87
N TYR A 292 -20.08 -22.56 -12.61
CA TYR A 292 -18.83 -22.43 -13.38
C TYR A 292 -19.00 -22.78 -14.86
N THR A 293 -19.82 -23.79 -15.17
CA THR A 293 -20.14 -24.17 -16.54
C THR A 293 -20.90 -23.06 -17.24
N LEU A 294 -21.88 -22.45 -16.57
CA LEU A 294 -22.62 -21.28 -17.10
C LEU A 294 -21.70 -20.09 -17.39
N VAL A 295 -20.75 -19.79 -16.50
CA VAL A 295 -19.75 -18.72 -16.72
C VAL A 295 -18.88 -19.05 -17.93
N ALA A 296 -18.46 -20.30 -18.09
CA ALA A 296 -17.65 -20.72 -19.24
C ALA A 296 -18.44 -20.63 -20.57
N VAL A 297 -19.71 -21.04 -20.57
CA VAL A 297 -20.61 -20.92 -21.73
C VAL A 297 -20.85 -19.45 -22.09
N ASN A 298 -21.06 -18.58 -21.09
CA ASN A 298 -21.19 -17.14 -21.32
C ASN A 298 -19.91 -16.56 -21.94
N GLY A 299 -18.73 -16.95 -21.44
CA GLY A 299 -17.45 -16.52 -22.03
C GLY A 299 -17.27 -16.95 -23.48
N LEU A 300 -17.63 -18.20 -23.79
CA LEU A 300 -17.62 -18.69 -25.17
C LEU A 300 -18.63 -17.95 -26.05
N TRP A 301 -19.82 -17.66 -25.51
CA TRP A 301 -20.84 -16.88 -26.22
C TRP A 301 -20.35 -15.47 -26.56
N ILE A 302 -19.78 -14.75 -25.58
CA ILE A 302 -19.19 -13.42 -25.80
C ILE A 302 -18.12 -13.49 -26.87
N LEU A 303 -17.25 -14.50 -26.84
CA LEU A 303 -16.20 -14.68 -27.84
C LEU A 303 -16.78 -14.88 -29.25
N VAL A 304 -17.75 -15.78 -29.41
CA VAL A 304 -18.43 -16.00 -30.71
C VAL A 304 -19.13 -14.73 -31.18
N GLU A 305 -19.84 -14.04 -30.29
CA GLU A 305 -20.53 -12.78 -30.59
C GLU A 305 -19.54 -11.72 -31.09
N THR A 306 -18.36 -11.59 -30.46
CA THR A 306 -17.31 -10.67 -30.93
C THR A 306 -16.73 -11.04 -32.28
N PHE A 307 -16.60 -12.32 -32.62
CA PHE A 307 -16.15 -12.75 -33.95
C PHE A 307 -17.18 -12.47 -35.02
N MET A 308 -18.47 -12.69 -34.72
CA MET A 308 -19.58 -12.44 -35.64
C MET A 308 -19.84 -10.93 -35.84
N LEU A 309 -19.59 -10.10 -34.83
CA LEU A 309 -19.76 -8.65 -34.88
C LEU A 309 -18.57 -7.92 -35.52
N ARG A 310 -17.48 -8.62 -35.91
CA ARG A 310 -16.29 -8.00 -36.52
C ARG A 310 -16.61 -7.19 -37.80
N ASP A 311 -17.74 -7.46 -38.43
CA ASP A 311 -18.22 -6.79 -39.64
C ASP A 311 -19.33 -5.73 -39.41
N GLY A 312 -19.72 -5.45 -38.15
CA GLY A 312 -20.88 -4.59 -37.83
C GLY A 312 -20.59 -3.49 -36.79
N ILE A 313 -21.14 -2.30 -37.02
CA ILE A 313 -21.22 -1.19 -36.06
C ILE A 313 -21.78 -1.73 -34.75
N PHE A 314 -21.08 -1.52 -33.61
CA PHE A 314 -21.57 -1.83 -32.27
C PHE A 314 -23.02 -1.36 -32.13
N SER A 315 -23.95 -2.29 -32.29
CA SER A 315 -25.37 -1.98 -32.23
C SER A 315 -25.68 -1.60 -30.80
N ARG A 316 -26.38 -0.49 -30.61
CA ARG A 316 -26.68 0.08 -29.29
C ARG A 316 -27.69 -0.75 -28.50
N ASP A 317 -28.23 -1.79 -29.13
CA ASP A 317 -29.21 -2.68 -28.55
C ASP A 317 -28.56 -3.64 -27.56
N VAL A 318 -29.20 -3.80 -26.40
CA VAL A 318 -28.79 -4.80 -25.43
C VAL A 318 -29.07 -6.18 -26.01
N PRO A 319 -28.06 -7.05 -26.15
CA PRO A 319 -28.31 -8.39 -26.66
C PRO A 319 -29.14 -9.18 -25.65
N TRP A 320 -30.16 -9.90 -26.14
CA TRP A 320 -31.03 -10.72 -25.30
C TRP A 320 -30.25 -11.75 -24.47
N SER A 321 -29.13 -12.26 -25.01
CA SER A 321 -28.21 -13.18 -24.33
C SER A 321 -27.69 -12.58 -23.01
N TYR A 322 -27.39 -11.28 -22.98
CA TYR A 322 -26.92 -10.59 -21.78
C TYR A 322 -28.00 -10.56 -20.69
N ILE A 323 -29.25 -10.29 -21.06
CA ILE A 323 -30.39 -10.31 -20.13
C ILE A 323 -30.59 -11.72 -19.54
N VAL A 324 -30.48 -12.76 -20.38
CA VAL A 324 -30.56 -14.15 -19.93
C VAL A 324 -29.47 -14.48 -18.92
N PHE A 325 -28.20 -14.18 -19.20
CA PHE A 325 -27.13 -14.47 -18.24
C PHE A 325 -27.24 -13.63 -16.96
N LEU A 326 -27.62 -12.34 -17.08
CA LEU A 326 -27.80 -11.47 -15.91
C LEU A 326 -28.91 -11.96 -14.98
N THR A 327 -30.03 -12.42 -15.54
CA THR A 327 -31.14 -12.98 -14.73
C THR A 327 -30.71 -14.26 -14.02
N ILE A 328 -29.96 -15.15 -14.69
CA ILE A 328 -29.40 -16.36 -14.06
C ILE A 328 -28.48 -15.99 -12.88
N TYR A 329 -27.57 -15.04 -13.05
CA TYR A 329 -26.69 -14.58 -11.98
C TYR A 329 -27.44 -13.86 -10.85
N GLY A 330 -28.51 -13.12 -11.17
CA GLY A 330 -29.40 -12.51 -10.18
C GLY A 330 -30.07 -13.57 -9.30
N VAL A 331 -30.62 -14.62 -9.92
CA VAL A 331 -31.24 -15.74 -9.22
C VAL A 331 -30.22 -16.49 -8.36
N GLU A 332 -29.02 -16.74 -8.87
CA GLU A 332 -27.92 -17.35 -8.11
C GLU A 332 -27.64 -16.57 -6.81
N VAL A 333 -27.46 -15.25 -6.91
CA VAL A 333 -27.16 -14.38 -5.77
C VAL A 333 -28.32 -14.39 -4.75
N LEU A 334 -29.57 -14.34 -5.21
CA LEU A 334 -30.75 -14.42 -4.34
C LEU A 334 -30.83 -15.77 -3.60
N LEU A 335 -30.59 -16.88 -4.30
CA LEU A 335 -30.56 -18.22 -3.70
C LEU A 335 -29.44 -18.34 -2.66
N LYS A 336 -28.24 -17.81 -2.94
CA LYS A 336 -27.13 -17.84 -1.98
C LYS A 336 -27.38 -16.98 -0.74
N ILE A 337 -27.91 -15.77 -0.91
CA ILE A 337 -28.24 -14.89 0.22
C ILE A 337 -29.32 -15.51 1.11
N THR A 338 -30.33 -16.15 0.53
CA THR A 338 -31.40 -16.81 1.30
C THR A 338 -30.93 -18.11 1.95
N GLY A 339 -30.13 -18.92 1.27
CA GLY A 339 -29.62 -20.21 1.77
C GLY A 339 -28.58 -20.08 2.88
N LEU A 340 -27.58 -19.22 2.71
CA LEU A 340 -26.50 -19.01 3.69
C LEU A 340 -26.84 -17.93 4.72
N GLY A 341 -27.74 -17.01 4.37
CA GLY A 341 -28.00 -15.80 5.14
C GLY A 341 -27.05 -14.65 4.75
N PRO A 342 -27.49 -13.39 4.91
CA PRO A 342 -26.76 -12.22 4.42
C PRO A 342 -25.41 -12.02 5.13
N ILE A 343 -25.32 -12.35 6.41
CA ILE A 343 -24.09 -12.18 7.21
C ILE A 343 -23.00 -13.17 6.77
N GLU A 344 -23.36 -14.43 6.59
CA GLU A 344 -22.42 -15.46 6.16
C GLU A 344 -22.05 -15.30 4.69
N TYR A 345 -23.02 -14.96 3.84
CA TYR A 345 -22.79 -14.66 2.42
C TYR A 345 -21.77 -13.52 2.23
N LEU A 346 -21.98 -12.38 2.89
CA LEU A 346 -21.09 -11.21 2.79
C LEU A 346 -19.74 -11.40 3.50
N SER A 347 -19.59 -12.45 4.30
CA SER A 347 -18.31 -12.75 4.96
C SER A 347 -17.25 -13.26 3.98
N SER A 348 -17.67 -13.88 2.87
CA SER A 348 -16.78 -14.35 1.82
C SER A 348 -16.51 -13.24 0.80
N GLY A 349 -15.25 -12.84 0.63
CA GLY A 349 -14.86 -11.79 -0.33
C GLY A 349 -15.25 -12.12 -1.77
N TRP A 350 -15.28 -13.40 -2.12
CA TRP A 350 -15.68 -13.87 -3.45
C TRP A 350 -17.19 -13.78 -3.70
N ASN A 351 -18.01 -14.04 -2.68
CA ASN A 351 -19.45 -13.85 -2.76
C ASN A 351 -19.81 -12.36 -2.80
N PHE A 352 -19.07 -11.53 -2.04
CA PHE A 352 -19.18 -10.08 -2.12
C PHE A 352 -18.86 -9.56 -3.53
N PHE A 353 -17.79 -10.04 -4.16
CA PHE A 353 -17.45 -9.71 -5.55
C PHE A 353 -18.58 -10.09 -6.53
N ASP A 354 -19.14 -11.31 -6.42
CA ASP A 354 -20.25 -11.75 -7.29
C ASP A 354 -21.48 -10.88 -7.13
N PHE A 355 -21.79 -10.52 -5.88
CA PHE A 355 -22.88 -9.60 -5.56
C PHE A 355 -22.64 -8.21 -6.17
N SER A 356 -21.44 -7.64 -5.98
CA SER A 356 -21.09 -6.32 -6.52
C SER A 356 -21.19 -6.29 -8.05
N VAL A 357 -20.60 -7.26 -8.75
CA VAL A 357 -20.65 -7.31 -10.22
C VAL A 357 -22.08 -7.48 -10.73
N THR A 358 -22.88 -8.32 -10.08
CA THR A 358 -24.30 -8.52 -10.46
C THR A 358 -25.12 -7.26 -10.20
N LEU A 359 -24.91 -6.60 -9.05
CA LEU A 359 -25.58 -5.35 -8.69
C LEU A 359 -25.24 -4.22 -9.68
N PHE A 360 -23.95 -4.05 -10.03
CA PHE A 360 -23.54 -3.06 -11.02
C PHE A 360 -24.15 -3.35 -12.39
N ALA A 361 -24.21 -4.61 -12.82
CA ALA A 361 -24.84 -4.99 -14.09
C ALA A 361 -26.35 -4.67 -14.10
N PHE A 362 -27.08 -4.94 -13.01
CA PHE A 362 -28.49 -4.54 -12.88
C PHE A 362 -28.66 -3.01 -12.88
N LEU A 363 -27.80 -2.27 -12.18
CA LEU A 363 -27.80 -0.81 -12.20
C LEU A 363 -27.54 -0.24 -13.60
N GLY A 364 -26.61 -0.85 -14.35
CA GLY A 364 -26.32 -0.46 -15.73
C GLY A 364 -27.51 -0.71 -16.66
N LEU A 365 -28.17 -1.87 -16.55
CA LEU A 365 -29.38 -2.19 -17.32
C LEU A 365 -30.54 -1.24 -16.97
N LEU A 366 -30.73 -0.96 -15.68
CA LEU A 366 -31.76 -0.03 -15.21
C LEU A 366 -31.50 1.40 -15.70
N ALA A 367 -30.26 1.89 -15.61
CA ALA A 367 -29.88 3.21 -16.10
C ALA A 367 -30.09 3.34 -17.62
N LEU A 368 -29.80 2.29 -18.38
CA LEU A 368 -30.06 2.26 -19.81
C LEU A 368 -31.56 2.26 -20.13
N ALA A 369 -32.38 1.56 -19.34
CA ALA A 369 -33.84 1.60 -19.47
C ALA A 369 -34.43 3.00 -19.19
N PHE A 370 -33.73 3.83 -18.41
CA PHE A 370 -34.05 5.25 -18.18
C PHE A 370 -33.35 6.21 -19.16
N ASP A 371 -32.83 5.71 -20.30
CA ASP A 371 -32.16 6.50 -21.34
C ASP A 371 -30.90 7.28 -20.90
N MET A 372 -30.27 6.86 -19.79
CA MET A 372 -29.04 7.47 -19.29
C MET A 372 -27.82 6.99 -20.07
N LYS A 373 -27.60 7.59 -21.26
CA LYS A 373 -26.56 7.23 -22.25
C LYS A 373 -25.15 7.01 -21.69
N PRO A 374 -24.63 7.81 -20.73
CA PRO A 374 -23.28 7.63 -20.22
C PRO A 374 -23.06 6.27 -19.55
N PHE A 375 -24.09 5.60 -19.01
CA PHE A 375 -23.94 4.35 -18.27
C PHE A 375 -23.81 3.10 -19.15
N TYR A 376 -23.86 3.24 -20.48
CA TYR A 376 -23.67 2.11 -21.40
C TYR A 376 -22.33 1.39 -21.21
N PHE A 377 -21.28 2.07 -20.73
CA PHE A 377 -19.99 1.42 -20.42
C PHE A 377 -20.14 0.25 -19.43
N ILE A 378 -21.13 0.26 -18.53
CA ILE A 378 -21.36 -0.83 -17.58
C ILE A 378 -21.76 -2.11 -18.31
N VAL A 379 -22.54 -2.00 -19.39
CA VAL A 379 -22.92 -3.14 -20.23
C VAL A 379 -21.69 -3.66 -21.00
N VAL A 380 -20.81 -2.74 -21.45
CA VAL A 380 -19.54 -3.09 -22.11
C VAL A 380 -18.62 -3.89 -21.18
N LEU A 381 -18.66 -3.65 -19.87
CA LEU A 381 -17.89 -4.38 -18.85
C LEU A 381 -18.41 -5.80 -18.56
N ARG A 382 -19.37 -6.35 -19.33
CA ARG A 382 -19.85 -7.74 -19.22
C ARG A 382 -18.76 -8.82 -19.11
N PRO A 383 -17.57 -8.73 -19.75
CA PRO A 383 -16.52 -9.73 -19.59
C PRO A 383 -15.94 -9.82 -18.18
N LEU A 384 -16.11 -8.80 -17.32
CA LEU A 384 -15.69 -8.86 -15.92
C LEU A 384 -16.38 -9.99 -15.14
N GLN A 385 -17.56 -10.44 -15.60
CA GLN A 385 -18.26 -11.60 -15.03
C GLN A 385 -17.46 -12.90 -15.18
N LEU A 386 -16.56 -12.99 -16.17
CA LEU A 386 -15.69 -14.16 -16.40
C LEU A 386 -14.59 -14.28 -15.35
N LEU A 387 -14.28 -13.21 -14.61
CA LEU A 387 -13.35 -13.25 -13.48
C LEU A 387 -13.80 -14.23 -12.39
N ARG A 388 -15.08 -14.61 -12.37
CA ARG A 388 -15.60 -15.68 -11.50
C ARG A 388 -14.92 -17.03 -11.74
N LEU A 389 -14.46 -17.29 -12.96
CA LEU A 389 -13.77 -18.53 -13.32
C LEU A 389 -12.38 -18.63 -12.65
N PHE A 390 -11.77 -17.50 -12.29
CA PHE A 390 -10.48 -17.51 -11.58
C PHE A 390 -10.57 -18.16 -10.20
N LYS A 391 -11.77 -18.26 -9.62
CA LYS A 391 -12.01 -18.98 -8.36
C LYS A 391 -11.76 -20.48 -8.47
N LEU A 392 -11.85 -21.05 -9.67
CA LEU A 392 -11.73 -22.49 -9.90
C LEU A 392 -10.32 -23.00 -9.57
N LYS A 393 -9.27 -22.24 -9.92
CA LYS A 393 -7.88 -22.62 -9.69
C LYS A 393 -7.34 -22.00 -8.40
N LYS A 394 -6.97 -22.85 -7.43
CA LYS A 394 -6.37 -22.43 -6.14
C LYS A 394 -5.22 -21.44 -6.31
N ARG A 395 -4.40 -21.59 -7.37
CA ARG A 395 -3.28 -20.67 -7.66
C ARG A 395 -3.74 -19.23 -7.93
N TYR A 396 -4.79 -19.02 -8.73
CA TYR A 396 -5.28 -17.67 -9.03
C TYR A 396 -5.96 -17.03 -7.82
N ARG A 397 -6.69 -17.83 -7.05
CA ARG A 397 -7.27 -17.40 -5.78
C ARG A 397 -6.21 -16.85 -4.84
N ASN A 398 -5.15 -17.62 -4.62
CA ASN A 398 -4.04 -17.21 -3.76
C ASN A 398 -3.43 -15.88 -4.23
N VAL A 399 -3.22 -15.70 -5.54
CA VAL A 399 -2.67 -14.46 -6.12
C VAL A 399 -3.59 -13.25 -5.88
N LEU A 400 -4.90 -13.39 -6.07
CA LEU A 400 -5.83 -12.29 -5.82
C LEU A 400 -5.97 -11.97 -4.33
N ASP A 401 -6.01 -13.00 -3.48
CA ASP A 401 -6.00 -12.81 -2.03
C ASP A 401 -4.70 -12.12 -1.58
N THR A 402 -3.54 -12.46 -2.19
CA THR A 402 -2.25 -11.77 -1.90
C THR A 402 -2.32 -10.31 -2.29
N MET A 403 -2.91 -10.01 -3.46
CA MET A 403 -3.02 -8.65 -3.98
C MET A 403 -3.90 -7.78 -3.07
N PHE A 404 -5.09 -8.24 -2.68
CA PHE A 404 -5.98 -7.46 -1.82
C PHE A 404 -5.44 -7.27 -0.40
N GLU A 405 -4.70 -8.25 0.14
CA GLU A 405 -4.03 -8.09 1.44
C GLU A 405 -2.89 -7.07 1.38
N LEU A 406 -2.14 -7.03 0.27
CA LEU A 406 -1.03 -6.09 0.06
C LEU A 406 -1.49 -4.71 -0.44
N LEU A 407 -2.76 -4.56 -0.86
CA LEU A 407 -3.29 -3.31 -1.43
C LEU A 407 -3.06 -2.07 -0.55
N PRO A 408 -3.29 -2.08 0.79
CA PRO A 408 -3.01 -0.92 1.63
C PRO A 408 -1.53 -0.53 1.65
N ARG A 409 -0.64 -1.52 1.54
CA ARG A 409 0.82 -1.31 1.47
C ARG A 409 1.19 -0.69 0.12
N MET A 410 0.64 -1.22 -0.98
CA MET A 410 0.81 -0.67 -2.33
C MET A 410 0.29 0.76 -2.44
N ALA A 411 -0.87 1.05 -1.86
CA ALA A 411 -1.44 2.40 -1.85
C ALA A 411 -0.52 3.42 -1.15
N SER A 412 0.14 3.03 -0.06
CA SER A 412 1.11 3.90 0.62
C SER A 412 2.36 4.22 -0.24
N LEU A 413 2.80 3.27 -1.07
CA LEU A 413 3.90 3.47 -2.02
C LEU A 413 3.47 4.27 -3.25
N GLY A 414 2.29 4.00 -3.80
CA GLY A 414 1.71 4.80 -4.88
C GLY A 414 1.52 6.26 -4.45
N LEU A 415 1.13 6.52 -3.20
CA LEU A 415 1.06 7.88 -2.67
C LEU A 415 2.44 8.53 -2.54
N THR A 416 3.49 7.77 -2.22
CA THR A 416 4.88 8.26 -2.27
C THR A 416 5.27 8.68 -3.70
N LEU A 417 4.95 7.89 -4.72
CA LEU A 417 5.19 8.26 -6.12
C LEU A 417 4.42 9.52 -6.53
N LEU A 418 3.14 9.64 -6.14
CA LEU A 418 2.33 10.82 -6.42
C LEU A 418 2.88 12.10 -5.76
N ILE A 419 3.57 11.99 -4.61
CA ILE A 419 4.26 13.14 -4.01
C ILE A 419 5.40 13.64 -4.90
N PHE A 420 6.19 12.73 -5.50
CA PHE A 420 7.20 13.12 -6.47
C PHE A 420 6.56 13.76 -7.71
N TYR A 421 5.49 13.19 -8.25
CA TYR A 421 4.76 13.78 -9.38
C TYR A 421 4.25 15.17 -9.06
N TYR A 422 3.70 15.39 -7.86
CA TYR A 422 3.25 16.71 -7.42
C TYR A 422 4.38 17.75 -7.44
N CYS A 423 5.56 17.42 -6.90
CA CYS A 423 6.70 18.33 -6.91
C CYS A 423 7.13 18.68 -8.34
N PHE A 424 7.29 17.68 -9.20
CA PHE A 424 7.71 17.89 -10.59
C PHE A 424 6.64 18.58 -11.44
N ALA A 425 5.35 18.31 -11.21
CA ALA A 425 4.25 18.95 -11.92
C ALA A 425 4.17 20.44 -11.61
N ILE A 426 4.34 20.83 -10.34
CA ILE A 426 4.34 22.25 -9.95
C ILE A 426 5.52 22.98 -10.61
N ILE A 427 6.72 22.39 -10.59
CA ILE A 427 7.89 22.94 -11.27
C ILE A 427 7.63 23.05 -12.78
N GLY A 428 7.11 21.99 -13.40
CA GLY A 428 6.81 21.94 -14.83
C GLY A 428 5.76 22.97 -15.25
N MET A 429 4.69 23.16 -14.48
CA MET A 429 3.67 24.16 -14.77
C MET A 429 4.23 25.59 -14.72
N GLU A 430 5.04 25.92 -13.72
CA GLU A 430 5.57 27.29 -13.57
C GLU A 430 6.60 27.63 -14.65
N PHE A 431 7.30 26.64 -15.24
CA PHE A 431 8.31 26.87 -16.28
C PHE A 431 7.85 26.60 -17.73
N PHE A 432 6.94 25.64 -17.94
CA PHE A 432 6.60 25.11 -19.27
C PHE A 432 5.13 25.32 -19.66
N SER A 433 4.32 25.98 -18.82
CA SER A 433 2.93 26.30 -19.19
C SER A 433 2.88 27.20 -20.45
N GLY A 434 2.00 26.85 -21.38
CA GLY A 434 1.77 27.57 -22.63
C GLY A 434 2.88 27.46 -23.67
N LYS A 435 3.89 26.60 -23.45
CA LYS A 435 5.02 26.42 -24.39
C LYS A 435 4.71 25.45 -25.53
N LEU A 436 3.92 24.41 -25.25
CA LEU A 436 3.55 23.38 -26.22
C LEU A 436 2.18 23.73 -26.80
N TYR A 437 2.13 24.07 -28.08
CA TYR A 437 0.90 24.42 -28.80
C TYR A 437 0.87 23.70 -30.16
N PRO A 438 -0.30 23.53 -30.80
CA PRO A 438 -0.39 22.84 -32.09
C PRO A 438 0.51 23.49 -33.15
N ASN A 439 1.26 22.67 -33.89
CA ASN A 439 2.17 23.09 -34.96
C ASN A 439 3.38 23.94 -34.52
N CYS A 440 3.87 23.75 -33.28
CA CYS A 440 5.12 24.34 -32.77
C CYS A 440 6.37 23.46 -33.06
N CYS A 441 7.53 23.82 -32.49
CA CYS A 441 8.76 23.00 -32.54
C CYS A 441 9.29 22.66 -33.95
N ASN A 442 8.95 23.47 -34.96
CA ASN A 442 9.28 23.21 -36.37
C ASN A 442 10.78 23.27 -36.69
N SER A 443 11.60 23.88 -35.84
CA SER A 443 13.06 23.99 -35.97
C SER A 443 13.81 22.77 -35.44
N SER A 444 13.11 21.86 -34.76
CA SER A 444 13.69 20.69 -34.10
C SER A 444 13.52 19.41 -34.93
N THR A 445 14.21 18.35 -34.53
CA THR A 445 14.06 17.00 -35.13
C THR A 445 12.72 16.34 -34.81
N VAL A 446 11.92 16.92 -33.91
CA VAL A 446 10.61 16.40 -33.47
C VAL A 446 9.42 17.15 -34.07
N ALA A 447 9.65 17.99 -35.09
CA ALA A 447 8.61 18.76 -35.76
C ALA A 447 7.41 17.91 -36.23
N ASP A 448 7.67 16.69 -36.74
CA ASP A 448 6.63 15.77 -37.21
C ASP A 448 5.66 15.31 -36.11
N ALA A 449 6.11 15.28 -34.85
CA ALA A 449 5.29 14.89 -33.70
C ALA A 449 4.34 16.01 -33.23
N TYR A 450 4.68 17.28 -33.51
CA TYR A 450 3.89 18.44 -33.09
C TYR A 450 3.02 19.03 -34.23
N ARG A 451 3.06 18.41 -35.42
CA ARG A 451 2.33 18.90 -36.61
C ARG A 451 0.82 18.90 -36.41
N TRP A 452 0.17 19.94 -36.96
CA TRP A 452 -1.28 20.06 -37.06
C TRP A 452 -1.64 20.67 -38.41
N VAL A 453 -2.07 19.85 -39.37
CA VAL A 453 -2.30 20.29 -40.75
C VAL A 453 -3.67 19.86 -41.24
N ASN A 454 -4.45 20.83 -41.72
CA ASN A 454 -5.75 20.60 -42.35
C ASN A 454 -5.58 20.31 -43.84
N ARG A 455 -5.98 19.12 -44.27
CA ARG A 455 -6.02 18.74 -45.69
C ARG A 455 -7.46 18.57 -46.16
N THR A 456 -7.90 19.45 -47.06
CA THR A 456 -9.21 19.33 -47.71
C THR A 456 -9.10 18.39 -48.91
N VAL A 457 -9.80 17.26 -48.86
CA VAL A 457 -9.94 16.34 -50.00
C VAL A 457 -11.43 16.25 -50.35
N GLY A 458 -11.83 16.95 -51.41
CA GLY A 458 -13.24 17.12 -51.77
C GLY A 458 -14.01 17.91 -50.71
N ASN A 459 -15.13 17.37 -50.21
CA ASN A 459 -15.97 18.00 -49.18
C ASN A 459 -15.58 17.65 -47.73
N ARG A 460 -14.49 16.89 -47.52
CA ARG A 460 -14.04 16.48 -46.18
C ARG A 460 -12.71 17.16 -45.85
N THR A 461 -12.67 17.81 -44.69
CA THR A 461 -11.43 18.23 -44.03
C THR A 461 -10.88 17.06 -43.23
N VAL A 462 -9.77 16.48 -43.68
CA VAL A 462 -9.02 15.48 -42.91
C VAL A 462 -7.89 16.23 -42.21
N VAL A 463 -7.81 16.09 -40.89
CA VAL A 463 -6.74 16.70 -40.10
C VAL A 463 -5.65 15.66 -39.88
N GLU A 464 -4.42 16.00 -40.26
CA GLU A 464 -3.22 15.20 -39.94
C GLU A 464 -2.56 15.82 -38.70
N GLU A 465 -2.61 15.10 -37.58
CA GLU A 465 -2.12 15.55 -36.28
C GLU A 465 -1.05 14.60 -35.72
N GLY A 466 -0.02 15.15 -35.07
CA GLY A 466 1.01 14.37 -34.35
C GLY A 466 0.69 14.13 -32.86
N TYR A 467 -0.39 14.71 -32.34
CA TYR A 467 -0.92 14.57 -30.97
C TYR A 467 -0.02 14.97 -29.78
N TYR A 468 1.31 15.05 -29.92
CA TYR A 468 2.22 15.34 -28.80
C TYR A 468 2.05 16.74 -28.17
N TYR A 469 1.40 17.69 -28.87
CA TYR A 469 1.02 18.99 -28.29
C TYR A 469 -0.01 18.88 -27.15
N LEU A 470 -0.71 17.75 -27.02
CA LEU A 470 -1.64 17.49 -25.91
C LEU A 470 -0.92 17.24 -24.58
N ASN A 471 0.34 16.79 -24.64
CA ASN A 471 1.18 16.49 -23.47
C ASN A 471 1.82 17.76 -22.91
N ASN A 472 0.98 18.64 -22.39
CA ASN A 472 1.39 19.95 -21.88
C ASN A 472 1.47 20.02 -20.35
N PHE A 473 2.02 21.13 -19.87
CA PHE A 473 2.12 21.49 -18.45
C PHE A 473 1.19 22.67 -18.11
N ASP A 474 0.03 22.77 -18.75
CA ASP A 474 -0.88 23.90 -18.52
C ASP A 474 -1.70 23.75 -17.23
N ASN A 475 -2.04 22.50 -16.90
CA ASN A 475 -2.82 22.15 -15.73
C ASN A 475 -2.15 21.02 -14.96
N VAL A 476 -2.47 20.90 -13.67
CA VAL A 476 -1.90 19.85 -12.81
C VAL A 476 -2.29 18.45 -13.29
N LEU A 477 -3.50 18.28 -13.83
CA LEU A 477 -3.97 17.00 -14.35
C LEU A 477 -3.23 16.60 -15.64
N ASN A 478 -3.09 17.52 -16.59
CA ASN A 478 -2.32 17.29 -17.81
C ASN A 478 -0.86 17.00 -17.47
N SER A 479 -0.28 17.78 -16.56
CA SER A 479 1.09 17.55 -16.06
C SER A 479 1.24 16.16 -15.43
N PHE A 480 0.24 15.66 -14.69
CA PHE A 480 0.28 14.31 -14.11
C PHE A 480 0.22 13.22 -15.18
N VAL A 481 -0.58 13.39 -16.22
CA VAL A 481 -0.61 12.45 -17.35
C VAL A 481 0.72 12.48 -18.09
N THR A 482 1.24 13.66 -18.42
CA THR A 482 2.56 13.82 -19.05
C THR A 482 3.68 13.18 -18.22
N LEU A 483 3.73 13.40 -16.90
CA LEU A 483 4.72 12.77 -16.02
C LEU A 483 4.52 11.25 -15.90
N PHE A 484 3.28 10.76 -15.97
CA PHE A 484 3.00 9.34 -16.03
C PHE A 484 3.56 8.72 -17.32
N GLU A 485 3.34 9.35 -18.47
CA GLU A 485 3.91 8.92 -19.76
C GLU A 485 5.43 8.89 -19.71
N LEU A 486 6.07 9.93 -19.14
CA LEU A 486 7.53 9.96 -18.93
C LEU A 486 8.03 8.84 -18.00
N THR A 487 7.21 8.37 -17.06
CA THR A 487 7.57 7.25 -16.16
C THR A 487 7.50 5.90 -16.85
N VAL A 488 6.73 5.77 -17.93
CA VAL A 488 6.72 4.57 -18.79
C VAL A 488 8.00 4.47 -19.63
N VAL A 489 8.79 5.56 -19.72
CA VAL A 489 10.11 5.65 -20.38
C VAL A 489 10.07 5.58 -21.92
N ASN A 490 8.94 5.25 -22.53
CA ASN A 490 8.84 5.25 -23.99
C ASN A 490 8.69 6.67 -24.57
N ASP A 491 9.37 6.95 -25.70
CA ASP A 491 9.28 8.21 -26.47
C ASP A 491 9.47 9.51 -25.67
N TRP A 492 10.06 9.43 -24.47
CA TRP A 492 10.15 10.55 -23.53
C TRP A 492 11.02 11.71 -24.06
N TYR A 493 12.00 11.38 -24.90
CA TYR A 493 12.88 12.37 -25.52
C TYR A 493 12.14 13.29 -26.50
N ILE A 494 11.00 12.86 -27.06
CA ILE A 494 10.17 13.69 -27.95
C ILE A 494 9.60 14.88 -27.17
N ILE A 495 9.09 14.62 -25.97
CA ILE A 495 8.57 15.65 -25.05
C ILE A 495 9.70 16.55 -24.57
N MET A 496 10.85 15.96 -24.21
CA MET A 496 12.04 16.73 -23.80
C MET A 496 12.50 17.67 -24.91
N GLU A 497 12.76 17.17 -26.12
CA GLU A 497 13.26 17.98 -27.23
C GLU A 497 12.23 19.03 -27.66
N GLY A 498 10.93 18.71 -27.65
CA GLY A 498 9.86 19.69 -27.89
C GLY A 498 9.89 20.86 -26.90
N VAL A 499 9.99 20.58 -25.59
CA VAL A 499 10.10 21.65 -24.59
C VAL A 499 11.41 22.44 -24.75
N THR A 500 12.52 21.79 -25.08
CA THR A 500 13.80 22.49 -25.27
C THR A 500 13.79 23.40 -26.49
N SER A 501 13.05 23.03 -27.55
CA SER A 501 12.89 23.84 -28.76
C SER A 501 12.22 25.19 -28.48
N GLU A 502 11.30 25.25 -27.50
CA GLU A 502 10.55 26.45 -27.15
C GLU A 502 11.12 27.20 -25.93
N THR A 503 12.13 26.62 -25.27
CA THR A 503 12.72 27.16 -24.04
C THR A 503 14.24 27.26 -24.11
N SER A 504 14.97 26.44 -23.34
CA SER A 504 16.43 26.44 -23.25
C SER A 504 16.93 25.01 -23.02
N HIS A 505 18.18 24.75 -23.40
CA HIS A 505 18.84 23.45 -23.17
C HIS A 505 18.86 23.03 -21.69
N TRP A 506 18.81 23.98 -20.74
CA TRP A 506 18.69 23.70 -19.30
C TRP A 506 17.42 22.91 -18.94
N SER A 507 16.37 22.97 -19.76
CA SER A 507 15.17 22.16 -19.56
C SER A 507 15.44 20.66 -19.74
N ARG A 508 16.47 20.25 -20.51
CA ARG A 508 16.90 18.83 -20.59
C ARG A 508 17.21 18.25 -19.21
N LEU A 509 17.84 19.06 -18.35
CA LEU A 509 18.19 18.66 -16.99
C LEU A 509 16.94 18.31 -16.16
N TYR A 510 15.81 19.02 -16.35
CA TYR A 510 14.55 18.69 -15.67
C TYR A 510 14.10 17.27 -16.01
N PHE A 511 14.09 16.90 -17.29
CA PHE A 511 13.65 15.56 -17.73
C PHE A 511 14.64 14.47 -17.33
N MET A 512 15.95 14.73 -17.42
CA MET A 512 16.99 13.79 -16.99
C MET A 512 16.94 13.53 -15.48
N ILE A 513 16.78 14.57 -14.65
CA ILE A 513 16.61 14.42 -13.20
C ILE A 513 15.30 13.67 -12.90
N PHE A 514 14.20 14.00 -13.59
CA PHE A 514 12.94 13.28 -13.42
C PHE A 514 13.09 11.79 -13.74
N TYR A 515 13.76 11.43 -14.84
CA TYR A 515 14.03 10.04 -15.20
C TYR A 515 14.80 9.32 -14.09
N ILE A 516 15.93 9.90 -13.63
CA ILE A 516 16.75 9.29 -12.58
C ILE A 516 15.94 9.07 -11.29
N VAL A 517 15.20 10.10 -10.85
CA VAL A 517 14.39 10.04 -9.63
C VAL A 517 13.27 9.00 -9.77
N THR A 518 12.52 9.01 -10.87
CA THR A 518 11.39 8.08 -11.06
C THR A 518 11.85 6.65 -11.27
N MET A 519 12.95 6.42 -11.98
CA MET A 519 13.56 5.10 -12.12
C MET A 519 13.90 4.52 -10.75
N VAL A 520 14.62 5.25 -9.89
CA VAL A 520 14.97 4.80 -8.52
C VAL A 520 13.72 4.54 -7.68
N VAL A 521 12.78 5.47 -7.69
CA VAL A 521 11.54 5.32 -6.88
C VAL A 521 10.73 4.13 -7.37
N MET A 522 10.55 3.96 -8.68
CA MET A 522 9.77 2.88 -9.25
C MET A 522 10.41 1.52 -9.01
N THR A 523 11.74 1.41 -9.09
CA THR A 523 12.43 0.12 -8.86
C THR A 523 12.38 -0.30 -7.41
N ILE A 524 12.53 0.64 -6.46
CA ILE A 524 12.31 0.38 -5.02
C ILE A 524 10.86 -0.08 -4.78
N ILE A 525 9.87 0.59 -5.38
CA ILE A 525 8.45 0.23 -5.25
C ILE A 525 8.18 -1.19 -5.79
N VAL A 526 8.63 -1.49 -7.01
CA VAL A 526 8.43 -2.79 -7.67
C VAL A 526 9.10 -3.89 -6.87
N ALA A 527 10.36 -3.70 -6.46
CA ALA A 527 11.11 -4.72 -5.75
C ALA A 527 10.48 -5.05 -4.39
N PHE A 528 10.02 -4.03 -3.65
CA PHE A 528 9.31 -4.23 -2.38
C PHE A 528 7.96 -4.93 -2.54
N ILE A 529 7.22 -4.64 -3.61
CA ILE A 529 5.96 -5.33 -3.90
C ILE A 529 6.24 -6.79 -4.24
N LEU A 530 7.25 -7.06 -5.07
CA LEU A 530 7.65 -8.41 -5.46
C LEU A 530 8.12 -9.23 -4.26
N ASP A 531 8.98 -8.69 -3.39
CA ASP A 531 9.43 -9.40 -2.19
C ASP A 531 8.27 -9.76 -1.26
N ALA A 532 7.39 -8.79 -0.98
CA ALA A 532 6.18 -9.03 -0.17
C ALA A 532 5.24 -10.07 -0.79
N PHE A 533 5.10 -10.04 -2.12
CA PHE A 533 4.23 -10.95 -2.86
C PHE A 533 4.80 -12.37 -2.92
N VAL A 534 6.08 -12.51 -3.26
CA VAL A 534 6.81 -13.79 -3.32
C VAL A 534 6.85 -14.44 -1.95
N PHE A 535 7.13 -13.67 -0.90
CA PHE A 535 7.11 -14.15 0.48
C PHE A 535 5.73 -14.72 0.84
N ARG A 536 4.64 -13.97 0.61
CA ARG A 536 3.28 -14.44 0.92
C ARG A 536 2.90 -15.67 0.09
N MET A 537 3.23 -15.70 -1.19
CA MET A 537 2.94 -16.83 -2.06
C MET A 537 3.69 -18.11 -1.62
N ASN A 538 4.97 -17.99 -1.26
CA ASN A 538 5.76 -19.09 -0.72
C ASN A 538 5.22 -19.58 0.63
N TYR A 539 4.79 -18.65 1.48
CA TYR A 539 4.16 -18.96 2.77
C TYR A 539 2.84 -19.74 2.60
N THR A 540 1.93 -19.25 1.74
CA THR A 540 0.67 -19.95 1.45
C THR A 540 0.91 -21.35 0.85
N ARG A 541 2.03 -21.54 0.14
CA ARG A 541 2.42 -22.86 -0.37
C ARG A 541 2.90 -23.80 0.74
N LYS A 542 3.68 -23.31 1.71
CA LYS A 542 4.18 -24.10 2.85
C LYS A 542 3.07 -24.49 3.83
N ASN A 543 2.10 -23.61 4.08
CA ASN A 543 1.00 -23.85 5.03
C ASN A 543 -0.25 -24.48 4.39
N ARG A 544 -0.06 -25.30 3.35
CA ARG A 544 -1.18 -25.91 2.60
C ARG A 544 -2.05 -26.87 3.42
N ASP A 545 -1.54 -27.36 4.54
CA ASP A 545 -2.21 -28.38 5.38
C ASP A 545 -3.13 -27.78 6.45
N SER A 546 -3.11 -26.46 6.65
CA SER A 546 -4.00 -25.73 7.57
C SER A 546 -4.98 -24.88 6.77
N GLU A 547 -6.07 -25.48 6.26
CA GLU A 547 -7.02 -24.88 5.31
C GLU A 547 -7.91 -23.73 5.84
N GLU A 548 -7.68 -23.19 7.04
CA GLU A 548 -8.46 -22.04 7.54
C GLU A 548 -7.75 -20.69 7.33
N ASP A 549 -7.86 -20.15 6.12
CA ASP A 549 -7.15 -18.95 5.65
C ASP A 549 -7.74 -17.61 6.17
N SER A 550 -8.45 -17.60 7.32
CA SER A 550 -9.15 -16.42 7.84
C SER A 550 -8.42 -15.68 8.99
N GLY A 551 -7.09 -15.65 8.94
CA GLY A 551 -6.25 -14.98 9.94
C GLY A 551 -5.78 -15.89 11.08
N ILE A 552 -5.37 -15.30 12.20
CA ILE A 552 -4.90 -16.04 13.37
C ILE A 552 -6.11 -16.29 14.28
N VAL A 553 -6.35 -17.56 14.59
CA VAL A 553 -7.49 -18.04 15.38
C VAL A 553 -7.01 -18.59 16.71
N PHE A 554 -7.61 -18.12 17.80
CA PHE A 554 -7.42 -18.65 19.14
C PHE A 554 -8.73 -19.21 19.65
N GLU A 555 -8.72 -20.48 20.05
CA GLU A 555 -9.86 -21.10 20.70
C GLU A 555 -9.62 -21.11 22.21
N ARG A 556 -10.57 -20.58 22.99
CA ARG A 556 -10.52 -20.65 24.45
C ARG A 556 -11.88 -21.01 25.00
N GLU A 557 -11.89 -22.09 25.77
CA GLU A 557 -13.06 -22.52 26.52
C GLU A 557 -13.08 -21.82 27.88
N VAL A 558 -14.26 -21.39 28.31
CA VAL A 558 -14.48 -20.75 29.61
C VAL A 558 -15.57 -21.50 30.35
N SER A 559 -15.30 -21.89 31.60
CA SER A 559 -16.26 -22.57 32.46
C SER A 559 -17.18 -21.59 33.17
N LYS A 560 -18.37 -22.05 33.58
CA LYS A 560 -19.33 -21.23 34.34
C LYS A 560 -18.73 -20.72 35.66
N GLU A 561 -17.97 -21.58 36.34
CA GLU A 561 -17.31 -21.27 37.62
C GLU A 561 -16.30 -20.12 37.49
N GLU A 562 -15.49 -20.13 36.42
CA GLU A 562 -14.54 -19.05 36.13
C GLU A 562 -15.25 -17.71 35.94
N ILE A 563 -16.37 -17.68 35.20
CA ILE A 563 -17.13 -16.45 34.95
C ILE A 563 -17.78 -15.93 36.23
N ILE A 564 -18.29 -16.82 37.09
CA ILE A 564 -18.85 -16.45 38.39
C ILE A 564 -17.77 -15.80 39.27
N ALA A 565 -16.59 -16.42 39.38
CA ALA A 565 -15.48 -15.88 40.15
C ALA A 565 -15.07 -14.46 39.67
N VAL A 566 -15.08 -14.23 38.36
CA VAL A 566 -14.78 -12.92 37.75
C VAL A 566 -15.93 -11.93 37.99
N ALA A 567 -17.19 -12.36 37.89
CA ALA A 567 -18.35 -11.51 38.12
C ALA A 567 -18.43 -11.03 39.57
N GLU A 568 -18.12 -11.87 40.56
CA GLU A 568 -18.02 -11.50 41.97
C GLU A 568 -16.92 -10.46 42.21
N LEU A 569 -15.78 -10.59 41.52
CA LEU A 569 -14.67 -9.64 41.59
C LEU A 569 -15.10 -8.25 41.09
N TYR A 570 -15.86 -8.17 40.00
CA TYR A 570 -16.42 -6.90 39.51
C TYR A 570 -17.55 -6.36 40.39
N GLY A 571 -18.36 -7.24 41.00
CA GLY A 571 -19.40 -6.87 41.96
C GLY A 571 -18.83 -6.18 43.21
N ARG A 572 -17.70 -6.69 43.74
CA ARG A 572 -16.98 -6.07 44.86
C ARG A 572 -16.36 -4.71 44.55
N ASN A 573 -16.03 -4.46 43.28
CA ASN A 573 -15.40 -3.21 42.83
C ASN A 573 -16.42 -2.17 42.29
N SER A 574 -17.73 -2.35 42.57
CA SER A 574 -18.81 -1.44 42.15
C SER A 574 -18.93 -1.21 40.63
N ALA A 575 -18.49 -2.18 39.81
CA ALA A 575 -18.57 -2.10 38.35
C ALA A 575 -19.85 -2.76 37.81
N ALA A 576 -21.02 -2.18 38.12
CA ALA A 576 -22.34 -2.78 37.84
C ALA A 576 -22.56 -3.14 36.36
N SER A 577 -22.14 -2.27 35.43
CA SER A 577 -22.25 -2.53 33.99
C SER A 577 -21.40 -3.73 33.54
N ALA A 578 -20.18 -3.85 34.05
CA ALA A 578 -19.28 -4.98 33.75
C ALA A 578 -19.85 -6.31 34.27
N ALA A 579 -20.38 -6.32 35.49
CA ALA A 579 -21.04 -7.49 36.07
C ALA A 579 -22.29 -7.90 35.27
N SER A 580 -23.11 -6.93 34.84
CA SER A 580 -24.32 -7.20 34.05
C SER A 580 -24.03 -7.89 32.71
N GLN A 581 -22.91 -7.56 32.07
CA GLN A 581 -22.50 -8.20 30.81
C GLN A 581 -22.11 -9.66 31.00
N LEU A 582 -21.42 -9.98 32.11
CA LEU A 582 -21.04 -11.35 32.45
C LEU A 582 -22.26 -12.18 32.88
N LEU A 583 -23.20 -11.57 33.62
CA LEU A 583 -24.48 -12.20 33.98
C LEU A 583 -25.31 -12.58 32.75
N LYS A 584 -25.25 -11.79 31.66
CA LYS A 584 -25.89 -12.16 30.37
C LYS A 584 -25.25 -13.39 29.72
N VAL A 585 -23.95 -13.62 29.93
CA VAL A 585 -23.28 -14.84 29.43
C VAL A 585 -23.70 -16.03 30.28
N ILE A 586 -23.78 -15.86 31.60
CA ILE A 586 -24.27 -16.90 32.52
C ILE A 586 -25.71 -17.31 32.18
N SER A 587 -26.60 -16.35 31.93
CA SER A 587 -27.99 -16.65 31.55
C SER A 587 -28.10 -17.37 30.18
N GLN A 588 -27.18 -17.09 29.25
CA GLN A 588 -27.07 -17.84 28.00
C GLN A 588 -26.61 -19.29 28.26
N MET A 589 -25.62 -19.50 29.12
CA MET A 589 -25.15 -20.83 29.49
C MET A 589 -26.27 -21.65 30.17
N ASP A 590 -27.05 -21.02 31.05
CA ASP A 590 -28.18 -21.64 31.74
C ASP A 590 -29.32 -22.01 30.78
N ARG A 591 -29.64 -21.12 29.83
CA ARG A 591 -30.65 -21.38 28.80
C ARG A 591 -30.30 -22.57 27.93
N HIS A 592 -29.01 -22.85 27.73
CA HIS A 592 -28.51 -23.96 26.92
C HIS A 592 -28.08 -25.18 27.73
N ARG A 593 -28.20 -25.17 29.07
CA ARG A 593 -27.71 -26.23 29.99
C ARG A 593 -26.24 -26.61 29.72
N GLN A 594 -25.39 -25.62 29.42
CA GLN A 594 -23.97 -25.82 29.16
C GLN A 594 -23.13 -25.38 30.36
N THR A 595 -22.16 -26.20 30.79
CA THR A 595 -21.22 -25.91 31.88
C THR A 595 -20.00 -25.10 31.43
N SER A 596 -19.68 -25.15 30.14
CA SER A 596 -18.61 -24.40 29.49
C SER A 596 -19.07 -23.83 28.14
N MET A 597 -18.44 -22.73 27.72
CA MET A 597 -18.71 -22.11 26.42
C MET A 597 -17.38 -21.86 25.69
N LEU A 598 -17.31 -22.25 24.42
CA LEU A 598 -16.14 -22.02 23.57
C LEU A 598 -16.21 -20.63 22.92
N PHE A 599 -15.14 -19.86 23.09
CA PHE A 599 -14.95 -18.58 22.43
C PHE A 599 -13.84 -18.65 21.39
N LEU A 600 -14.11 -18.02 20.25
CA LEU A 600 -13.20 -17.90 19.12
C LEU A 600 -12.68 -16.46 19.06
N GLY A 601 -11.38 -16.29 19.29
CA GLY A 601 -10.65 -15.06 19.06
C GLY A 601 -10.11 -15.04 17.64
N ARG A 602 -10.55 -14.09 16.81
CA ARG A 602 -10.02 -13.92 15.44
C ARG A 602 -9.37 -12.56 15.27
N ARG A 603 -8.21 -12.52 14.61
CA ARG A 603 -7.61 -11.28 14.06
C ARG A 603 -7.08 -11.52 12.65
N SER A 604 -7.15 -10.48 11.82
CA SER A 604 -6.43 -10.47 10.55
C SER A 604 -4.92 -10.43 10.78
N ARG A 605 -4.17 -11.06 9.87
CA ARG A 605 -2.71 -10.95 9.85
C ARG A 605 -2.33 -9.50 9.52
N THR A 606 -1.23 -9.06 10.10
CA THR A 606 -0.68 -7.71 9.96
C THR A 606 0.71 -7.79 9.32
N LYS A 607 1.22 -6.65 8.81
CA LYS A 607 2.59 -6.55 8.28
C LYS A 607 3.62 -7.13 9.25
N SER A 608 3.51 -6.83 10.54
CA SER A 608 4.46 -7.34 11.53
C SER A 608 4.44 -8.85 11.65
N ASP A 609 3.29 -9.52 11.48
CA ASP A 609 3.24 -10.98 11.56
C ASP A 609 4.00 -11.63 10.40
N LEU A 610 3.90 -11.03 9.19
CA LEU A 610 4.66 -11.47 8.02
C LEU A 610 6.16 -11.21 8.21
N SER A 611 6.55 -10.01 8.67
CA SER A 611 7.95 -9.70 8.92
C SER A 611 8.57 -10.55 10.05
N MET A 612 7.81 -10.87 11.10
CA MET A 612 8.26 -11.78 12.15
C MET A 612 8.58 -13.17 11.59
N ARG A 613 7.81 -13.64 10.61
CA ARG A 613 8.05 -14.91 9.92
C ARG A 613 9.19 -14.85 8.91
N MET A 614 9.38 -13.69 8.26
CA MET A 614 10.47 -13.49 7.30
C MET A 614 11.84 -13.54 7.98
N TYR A 615 11.94 -12.99 9.19
CA TYR A 615 13.19 -12.92 9.95
C TYR A 615 13.24 -13.90 11.14
N GLU A 616 12.45 -14.99 11.10
CA GLU A 616 12.28 -15.93 12.22
C GLU A 616 13.61 -16.49 12.73
N GLU A 617 14.54 -16.79 11.82
CA GLU A 617 15.86 -17.36 12.14
C GLU A 617 16.78 -16.36 12.86
N GLU A 618 16.62 -15.06 12.62
CA GLU A 618 17.51 -14.01 13.17
C GLU A 618 16.95 -13.33 14.43
N ILE A 619 15.63 -13.41 14.65
CA ILE A 619 14.96 -12.69 15.74
C ILE A 619 15.50 -13.10 17.12
N GLN A 620 15.84 -14.38 17.29
CA GLN A 620 16.38 -14.89 18.54
C GLN A 620 17.74 -14.28 18.86
N GLU A 621 18.62 -14.19 17.86
CA GLU A 621 19.92 -13.52 17.98
C GLU A 621 19.75 -12.03 18.33
N TRP A 622 18.78 -11.34 17.70
CA TRP A 622 18.49 -9.94 18.01
C TRP A 622 18.05 -9.73 19.46
N TYR A 623 17.29 -10.68 20.03
CA TYR A 623 16.89 -10.63 21.43
C TYR A 623 18.07 -10.85 22.38
N GLU A 624 18.97 -11.78 22.06
CA GLU A 624 20.16 -12.06 22.87
C GLU A 624 21.15 -10.90 22.84
N GLU A 625 21.39 -10.29 21.67
CA GLU A 625 22.21 -9.08 21.56
C GLU A 625 21.60 -7.91 22.34
N HIS A 626 20.27 -7.75 22.29
CA HIS A 626 19.58 -6.70 23.04
C HIS A 626 19.67 -6.92 24.55
N ALA A 627 19.48 -8.16 25.02
CA ALA A 627 19.61 -8.49 26.44
C ALA A 627 21.03 -8.18 26.95
N ARG A 628 22.08 -8.55 26.19
CA ARG A 628 23.47 -8.18 26.52
C ARG A 628 23.70 -6.67 26.61
N LYS A 629 23.08 -5.89 25.72
CA LYS A 629 23.16 -4.42 25.75
C LYS A 629 22.46 -3.84 26.98
N GLU A 630 21.29 -4.35 27.35
CA GLU A 630 20.58 -3.94 28.57
C GLU A 630 21.40 -4.26 29.83
N GLU A 631 21.98 -5.45 29.91
CA GLU A 631 22.87 -5.84 31.02
C GLU A 631 24.10 -4.94 31.11
N SER A 632 24.72 -4.64 29.97
CA SER A 632 25.87 -3.73 29.91
C SER A 632 25.52 -2.32 30.38
N GLN A 633 24.33 -1.81 30.09
CA GLN A 633 23.87 -0.49 30.55
C GLN A 633 23.54 -0.47 32.05
N LEU A 634 23.05 -1.57 32.60
CA LEU A 634 22.79 -1.74 34.04
C LEU A 634 24.07 -1.85 34.88
N LEU A 635 25.20 -2.21 34.26
CA LEU A 635 26.50 -2.38 34.92
C LEU A 635 27.31 -1.07 35.06
N TRP A 636 26.81 0.08 34.59
CA TRP A 636 27.46 1.38 34.79
C TRP A 636 26.97 1.99 36.11
N PRO A 637 27.85 2.17 37.12
CA PRO A 637 27.45 2.59 38.46
C PRO A 637 27.34 4.13 38.53
N GLU A 638 26.23 4.69 38.06
CA GLU A 638 25.88 6.10 38.37
C GLU A 638 24.78 6.23 39.44
N ASP A 639 24.09 5.14 39.82
CA ASP A 639 23.00 5.18 40.79
C ASP A 639 23.42 4.86 42.25
N GLU A 640 24.67 4.49 42.52
CA GLU A 640 25.15 4.17 43.88
C GLU A 640 25.42 5.43 44.75
N GLN A 641 25.57 6.62 44.15
CA GLN A 641 25.80 7.86 44.91
C GLN A 641 24.52 8.53 45.44
N LEU A 642 23.33 8.16 44.93
CA LEU A 642 22.05 8.73 45.37
C LEU A 642 21.38 7.97 46.52
N LEU A 643 21.86 6.77 46.86
CA LEU A 643 21.29 5.92 47.92
C LEU A 643 21.95 6.09 49.31
N ASN A 644 23.06 6.83 49.41
CA ASN A 644 23.84 6.96 50.66
C ASN A 644 23.75 8.35 51.34
N GLN A 645 22.79 9.20 51.00
CA GLN A 645 22.50 10.39 51.82
C GLN A 645 21.44 10.09 52.87
N PRO A 646 21.70 10.31 54.17
CA PRO A 646 20.69 10.14 55.20
C PRO A 646 19.58 11.19 55.02
N LEU A 647 18.33 10.72 54.94
CA LEU A 647 17.12 11.53 54.87
C LEU A 647 17.03 12.47 56.10
N GLN A 648 17.16 13.78 55.87
CA GLN A 648 16.78 14.80 56.87
C GLN A 648 15.24 14.86 57.01
N PRO A 649 14.71 15.05 58.23
CA PRO A 649 13.28 15.11 58.49
C PRO A 649 12.62 16.38 57.91
N PRO A 650 11.30 16.37 57.66
CA PRO A 650 10.64 17.39 56.84
C PRO A 650 10.48 18.72 57.59
N GLY A 651 11.34 19.68 57.29
CA GLY A 651 11.17 21.09 57.66
C GLY A 651 10.37 21.85 56.60
N LEU A 652 9.35 22.58 57.06
CA LEU A 652 8.47 23.50 56.31
C LEU A 652 9.11 24.15 55.07
N ARG A 653 8.64 23.79 53.86
CA ARG A 653 8.94 24.55 52.64
C ARG A 653 8.11 25.84 52.59
N GLN A 654 8.79 26.96 52.80
CA GLN A 654 8.33 28.30 52.48
C GLN A 654 7.97 28.43 50.98
N ARG A 655 6.88 29.14 50.71
CA ARG A 655 6.52 29.69 49.39
C ARG A 655 7.58 30.70 48.94
N ALA A 656 8.12 30.54 47.74
CA ALA A 656 8.76 31.59 46.95
C ALA A 656 8.21 31.48 45.52
N GLN A 657 7.25 32.32 45.16
CA GLN A 657 7.40 33.58 44.43
C GLN A 657 7.55 33.37 42.91
N THR A 658 6.43 33.63 42.25
CA THR A 658 6.26 34.03 40.85
C THR A 658 7.20 35.19 40.50
N VAL A 659 7.97 35.03 39.42
CA VAL A 659 8.59 36.15 38.70
C VAL A 659 7.65 36.52 37.56
N ILE A 660 7.33 37.81 37.48
CA ILE A 660 6.57 38.49 36.44
C ILE A 660 7.38 38.51 35.14
#